data_AF-A0A1V6TED5-F1
#
_entry.id   AF-A0A1V6TED5-F1
#
_cell.length_a   1.000
_cell.length_b   1.000
_cell.length_c   1.000
_cell.angle_alpha   90.00
_cell.angle_beta   90.00
_cell.angle_gamma   90.00
#
_symmetry.space_group_name_H-M   'P 1'
#
loop_
_entity.id
_entity.type
_entity.pdbx_description
1 polymer ?
#
loop_
_entity_poly.entity_id
_entity_poly.type
_entity_poly.pdbx_seq_one_letter_code
_entity_poly.pdbx_strand_id
1 'polypeptide(L)'
;MNISLRSSQSSYGDPRYLSTATVSDAHAPLGKSLVDGYRDAVDPQHEGSRYNPLNTTHPRSSVLVNTNDPVTMYLLTETAIGDSNNFEILSFEEVEELKKERTLLSTRIEGTKRKLALETKLRDAAQSIGRLYSPPSPRNSGEYSANGTSKSHRRSRSIFGKNGTPDVLDKSDSELAMSQRKCEDLAQELWKLERRSQQIGQRLLEHTAGVLQITHKGMRKTPKNNVDAPPDDMGFDDRSLYRTPEHLDNYGLKGRIDPQAAPSGVSSEAMDATHKRLEELSERMCNMMIQATPDEFVDPPPRSADRSLDSVSATEAHIAYLEHGLNTLGSHPLAAAAGASASAPGDEGDWKQRITDVNERVQDIVDRFGLTRSPTLPPPPSAYDGEGLEEQLSYLQAGVDGLASRVDGLLEQKSILTTQIQQQRELNSKSDAERDAHIGNLTEQLAHARRDGKSAQDELAVVMGQLEAMRHDGSSQDEAKAALVQAEGEVARLQSVVDSLHREADARTEEVRETRDRAEFEASQVEARIEEMRQARDRAEQQATQLEVDIEQIRSESDSRMQDVATRSQESESRVQAADSRVQEAELRLGEAEGRLQDAESRLQEAESRAQDAISRLQEVEPRLQDADSRVHEAEARFQEAESRLQEFDSRMEEAAGQRVQAEENSTRLQNEMTEMEGEVVRITTELTMVKAELDGAYGTRAQRAAEAAANPEFQNEIDALNTRNIELTEELANLKSQRGGGDLQQRAETLEKELRETIDDYEAMTKASIEFEKERERFEGVIDSLRDRCEHLEQQLSEERINWMNLSSPTSMGRDPTLETTSTMVLKNEFKKMMRDTRNENMKILKAEQEERRRIEGLLRTLRKEHAQLTGKPNPSPAGTPL
;
A
#
# COMPACT_ATOMS: atom_id res chain seq x y z
N MET A 1 -51.53 40.11 17.77
CA MET A 1 -50.93 39.69 19.06
C MET A 1 -51.15 38.18 19.19
N ASN A 2 -50.58 37.37 18.29
CA ASN A 2 -49.17 36.95 18.12
C ASN A 2 -48.79 35.78 19.03
N ILE A 3 -49.35 34.61 18.72
CA ILE A 3 -48.66 33.32 18.79
C ILE A 3 -49.12 32.52 17.56
N SER A 4 -48.21 32.21 16.63
CA SER A 4 -48.40 31.10 15.68
C SER A 4 -47.12 30.78 14.87
N LEU A 5 -46.76 29.50 14.94
CA LEU A 5 -46.45 28.59 13.83
C LEU A 5 -45.40 28.99 12.76
N ARG A 6 -44.31 28.21 12.79
CA ARG A 6 -43.73 27.44 11.66
C ARG A 6 -44.50 27.54 10.33
N SER A 7 -43.87 28.04 9.26
CA SER A 7 -43.81 27.41 7.92
C SER A 7 -43.02 28.26 6.90
N SER A 8 -41.96 27.66 6.35
CA SER A 8 -41.57 27.55 4.93
C SER A 8 -41.88 28.66 3.91
N GLN A 9 -40.82 29.23 3.33
CA GLN A 9 -40.65 29.57 1.90
C GLN A 9 -39.15 29.32 1.60
N SER A 10 -38.72 28.23 0.96
CA SER A 10 -38.70 27.96 -0.48
C SER A 10 -38.42 29.19 -1.35
N SER A 11 -37.19 29.30 -1.85
CA SER A 11 -36.88 29.95 -3.11
C SER A 11 -35.67 29.26 -3.73
N TYR A 12 -35.95 28.39 -4.70
CA TYR A 12 -34.97 27.90 -5.65
C TYR A 12 -34.61 29.05 -6.62
N GLY A 13 -33.31 29.20 -6.89
CA GLY A 13 -32.82 29.81 -8.12
C GLY A 13 -31.95 31.05 -7.94
N ASP A 14 -30.62 30.86 -7.90
CA ASP A 14 -29.71 31.49 -8.89
C ASP A 14 -28.30 30.86 -8.81
N PRO A 15 -27.85 30.05 -9.79
CA PRO A 15 -26.51 29.46 -9.79
C PRO A 15 -25.50 30.34 -10.55
N ARG A 16 -25.52 31.66 -10.34
CA ARG A 16 -24.64 32.61 -11.07
C ARG A 16 -23.71 33.45 -10.21
N TYR A 17 -23.62 33.19 -8.91
CA TYR A 17 -22.69 33.92 -8.03
C TYR A 17 -22.03 33.00 -7.01
N LEU A 18 -21.21 32.05 -7.45
CA LEU A 18 -20.12 31.54 -6.61
C LEU A 18 -18.88 31.30 -7.47
N SER A 19 -17.75 31.77 -6.96
CA SER A 19 -16.38 31.53 -7.43
C SER A 19 -15.83 32.46 -8.51
N THR A 20 -15.76 33.76 -8.20
CA THR A 20 -14.56 34.57 -8.47
C THR A 20 -14.32 35.52 -7.30
N ALA A 21 -14.04 34.98 -6.11
CA ALA A 21 -13.35 35.73 -5.07
C ALA A 21 -11.85 35.54 -5.32
N THR A 22 -11.28 36.40 -6.15
CA THR A 22 -9.83 36.60 -6.24
C THR A 22 -9.35 36.99 -4.83
N VAL A 23 -8.73 36.05 -4.12
CA VAL A 23 -8.04 36.30 -2.85
C VAL A 23 -6.74 37.04 -3.16
N SER A 24 -6.87 38.31 -3.52
CA SER A 24 -5.76 39.26 -3.67
C SER A 24 -6.06 40.48 -2.81
N ASP A 25 -5.93 40.26 -1.50
CA ASP A 25 -5.46 41.18 -0.46
C ASP A 25 -6.10 40.82 0.88
N ALA A 26 -5.63 39.72 1.47
CA ALA A 26 -5.79 39.54 2.90
C ALA A 26 -4.66 40.33 3.57
N HIS A 27 -5.02 41.45 4.21
CA HIS A 27 -4.14 42.27 5.04
C HIS A 27 -3.26 41.38 5.92
N ALA A 28 -1.95 41.66 5.96
CA ALA A 28 -1.03 40.94 6.83
C ALA A 28 -1.52 41.05 8.29
N PRO A 29 -1.65 39.92 9.02
CA PRO A 29 -2.03 39.96 10.43
C PRO A 29 -0.98 40.73 11.24
N LEU A 30 -1.41 41.41 12.30
CA LEU A 30 -0.54 42.19 13.19
C LEU A 30 0.61 41.29 13.69
N GLY A 31 1.86 41.75 13.57
CA GLY A 31 3.05 40.94 13.88
C GLY A 31 3.02 40.26 15.25
N LYS A 32 2.37 40.88 16.24
CA LYS A 32 2.18 40.32 17.59
C LYS A 32 1.32 39.05 17.63
N SER A 33 0.20 39.01 16.90
CA SER A 33 -0.66 37.80 16.87
C SER A 33 0.01 36.66 16.12
N LEU A 34 0.89 37.01 15.18
CA LEU A 34 1.63 36.04 14.39
C LEU A 34 2.76 35.37 15.20
N VAL A 35 3.50 36.16 15.99
CA VAL A 35 4.52 35.64 16.92
C VAL A 35 3.91 34.65 17.92
N ASP A 36 2.71 34.94 18.44
CA ASP A 36 2.00 34.05 19.38
C ASP A 36 1.51 32.77 18.68
N GLY A 37 1.00 32.87 17.45
CA GLY A 37 0.59 31.69 16.67
C GLY A 37 1.73 30.72 16.35
N TYR A 38 2.95 31.22 16.13
CA TYR A 38 4.14 30.38 15.96
C TYR A 38 4.74 29.90 17.29
N ARG A 39 4.40 30.54 18.42
CA ARG A 39 4.84 30.12 19.75
C ARG A 39 4.17 28.81 20.16
N ASP A 40 2.87 28.67 19.90
CA ASP A 40 2.09 27.46 20.19
C ASP A 40 2.44 26.30 19.24
N ALA A 41 2.97 26.59 18.04
CA ALA A 41 3.43 25.58 17.08
C ALA A 41 4.85 25.03 17.37
N VAL A 42 5.56 25.60 18.35
CA VAL A 42 6.91 25.17 18.76
C VAL A 42 6.88 24.12 19.87
N ASP A 43 5.69 23.76 20.36
CA ASP A 43 5.52 22.63 21.29
C ASP A 43 5.39 21.32 20.48
N PRO A 44 6.40 20.41 20.48
CA PRO A 44 6.46 19.27 19.55
C PRO A 44 5.40 18.19 19.83
N GLN A 45 4.63 18.31 20.90
CA GLN A 45 3.74 17.25 21.37
C GLN A 45 2.26 17.42 20.96
N HIS A 46 1.91 18.44 20.17
CA HIS A 46 0.52 18.70 19.77
C HIS A 46 0.29 18.89 18.26
N GLU A 47 0.96 18.09 17.42
CA GLU A 47 0.39 17.67 16.13
C GLU A 47 -0.25 16.28 16.24
N GLY A 48 -1.07 16.09 17.29
CA GLY A 48 -1.94 14.93 17.41
C GLY A 48 -3.03 14.98 16.35
N SER A 49 -2.92 14.08 15.37
CA SER A 49 -3.96 13.61 14.43
C SER A 49 -5.08 14.59 14.15
N ARG A 50 -4.83 15.55 13.26
CA ARG A 50 -5.94 15.99 12.42
C ARG A 50 -6.17 14.88 11.41
N TYR A 51 -7.36 14.30 11.52
CA TYR A 51 -8.06 13.39 10.61
C TYR A 51 -8.02 11.87 10.91
N ASN A 52 -9.08 11.22 10.40
CA ASN A 52 -9.64 9.87 10.59
C ASN A 52 -8.90 8.84 11.48
N PRO A 53 -9.39 8.54 12.71
CA PRO A 53 -8.80 7.50 13.55
C PRO A 53 -9.10 6.07 13.06
N LEU A 54 -10.03 5.90 12.12
CA LEU A 54 -10.44 4.58 11.60
C LEU A 54 -9.69 4.18 10.33
N ASN A 55 -8.93 5.10 9.73
CA ASN A 55 -8.17 4.82 8.52
C ASN A 55 -6.77 5.44 8.62
N THR A 56 -5.83 4.66 9.14
CA THR A 56 -4.41 5.04 9.30
C THR A 56 -3.70 5.24 7.96
N THR A 57 -4.20 4.63 6.88
CA THR A 57 -3.60 4.75 5.54
C THR A 57 -3.93 6.09 4.88
N HIS A 58 -5.07 6.71 5.21
CA HIS A 58 -5.50 8.01 4.70
C HIS A 58 -5.94 8.89 5.88
N PRO A 59 -4.99 9.32 6.72
CA PRO A 59 -5.31 10.04 7.94
C PRO A 59 -6.18 11.23 7.60
N ARG A 60 -5.83 12.02 6.57
CA ARG A 60 -6.54 13.23 6.07
C ARG A 60 -7.96 13.06 5.51
N SER A 61 -8.47 11.84 5.41
CA SER A 61 -9.86 11.61 5.01
C SER A 61 -10.82 12.01 6.13
N SER A 62 -12.07 12.37 5.80
CA SER A 62 -13.08 12.51 6.85
C SER A 62 -13.53 11.12 7.32
N VAL A 63 -13.82 10.96 8.61
CA VAL A 63 -14.38 9.71 9.20
C VAL A 63 -15.66 9.25 8.48
N LEU A 64 -16.36 10.20 7.85
CA LEU A 64 -17.65 10.00 7.20
C LEU A 64 -17.54 9.65 5.70
N VAL A 65 -16.33 9.67 5.12
CA VAL A 65 -16.12 9.27 3.72
C VAL A 65 -15.91 7.76 3.70
N ASN A 66 -16.96 7.03 3.33
CA ASN A 66 -16.88 5.59 3.11
C ASN A 66 -16.36 5.33 1.69
N THR A 67 -15.08 5.01 1.55
CA THR A 67 -14.44 4.71 0.27
C THR A 67 -14.96 3.42 -0.38
N ASN A 68 -15.71 2.60 0.37
CA ASN A 68 -16.29 1.34 -0.12
C ASN A 68 -17.69 1.53 -0.71
N ASP A 69 -18.29 2.71 -0.59
CA ASP A 69 -19.56 3.03 -1.25
C ASP A 69 -19.29 3.62 -2.65
N PRO A 70 -19.61 2.88 -3.73
CA PRO A 70 -19.32 3.31 -5.10
C PRO A 70 -20.10 4.58 -5.50
N VAL A 71 -21.26 4.84 -4.90
CA VAL A 71 -22.12 5.97 -5.24
C VAL A 71 -21.55 7.29 -4.71
N THR A 72 -21.15 7.32 -3.43
CA THR A 72 -20.50 8.50 -2.85
C THR A 72 -19.15 8.76 -3.48
N MET A 73 -18.37 7.72 -3.79
CA MET A 73 -17.11 7.88 -4.52
C MET A 73 -17.30 8.45 -5.93
N TYR A 74 -18.34 8.01 -6.66
CA TYR A 74 -18.66 8.57 -7.97
C TYR A 74 -19.06 10.06 -7.88
N LEU A 75 -19.89 10.44 -6.91
CA LEU A 75 -20.31 11.83 -6.70
C LEU A 75 -19.12 12.75 -6.34
N LEU A 76 -18.26 12.29 -5.43
CA LEU A 76 -17.04 13.02 -5.06
C LEU A 76 -16.09 13.18 -6.25
N THR A 77 -15.97 12.15 -7.08
CA THR A 77 -15.18 12.18 -8.31
C THR A 77 -15.75 13.17 -9.32
N GLU A 78 -17.06 13.14 -9.58
CA GLU A 78 -17.70 14.09 -10.50
C GLU A 78 -17.62 15.54 -10.00
N THR A 79 -17.70 15.76 -8.69
CA THR A 79 -17.50 17.09 -8.08
C THR A 79 -16.06 17.56 -8.25
N ALA A 80 -15.06 16.71 -7.98
CA ALA A 80 -13.65 17.04 -8.15
C ALA A 80 -13.28 17.35 -9.62
N ILE A 81 -13.89 16.62 -10.56
CA ILE A 81 -13.82 16.84 -12.01
C ILE A 81 -14.45 18.19 -12.38
N GLY A 82 -15.63 18.48 -11.83
CA GLY A 82 -16.34 19.76 -12.01
C GLY A 82 -15.50 20.96 -11.56
N ASP A 83 -14.93 20.86 -10.37
CA ASP A 83 -14.16 21.92 -9.71
C ASP A 83 -12.81 22.17 -10.40
N SER A 84 -12.20 21.14 -10.97
CA SER A 84 -10.88 21.22 -11.63
C SER A 84 -10.90 21.69 -13.08
N ASN A 85 -12.09 21.88 -13.68
CA ASN A 85 -12.24 22.28 -15.09
C ASN A 85 -11.53 23.59 -15.46
N ASN A 86 -11.35 24.50 -14.51
CA ASN A 86 -10.76 25.83 -14.75
C ASN A 86 -9.36 25.99 -14.16
N PHE A 87 -8.71 24.89 -13.75
CA PHE A 87 -7.37 24.95 -13.20
C PHE A 87 -6.30 25.16 -14.28
N GLU A 88 -5.30 25.97 -13.95
CA GLU A 88 -4.19 26.32 -14.84
C GLU A 88 -3.30 25.09 -15.09
N ILE A 89 -3.09 24.74 -16.35
CA ILE A 89 -2.13 23.69 -16.75
C ILE A 89 -0.85 24.38 -17.22
N LEU A 90 0.16 24.29 -16.37
CA LEU A 90 1.51 24.77 -16.57
C LEU A 90 2.31 23.88 -17.53
N SER A 91 3.30 24.46 -18.19
CA SER A 91 4.29 23.71 -18.98
C SER A 91 5.24 22.91 -18.08
N PHE A 92 5.91 21.91 -18.64
CA PHE A 92 6.88 21.09 -17.90
C PHE A 92 8.01 21.94 -17.28
N GLU A 93 8.49 22.96 -18.00
CA GLU A 93 9.54 23.87 -17.53
C GLU A 93 9.06 24.71 -16.34
N GLU A 94 7.86 25.31 -16.42
CA GLU A 94 7.25 26.07 -15.32
C GLU A 94 7.00 25.20 -14.08
N VAL A 95 6.58 23.93 -14.26
CA VAL A 95 6.41 22.98 -13.16
C VAL A 95 7.74 22.67 -12.48
N GLU A 96 8.81 22.47 -13.26
CA GLU A 96 10.15 22.27 -12.69
C GLU A 96 10.65 23.52 -11.95
N GLU A 97 10.43 24.71 -12.49
CA GLU A 97 10.80 25.97 -11.86
C GLU A 97 10.06 26.18 -10.53
N LEU A 98 8.74 25.96 -10.52
CA LEU A 98 7.92 26.03 -9.30
C LEU A 98 8.32 24.96 -8.27
N LYS A 99 8.69 23.75 -8.69
CA LYS A 99 9.24 22.73 -7.78
C LYS A 99 10.58 23.16 -7.18
N LYS A 100 11.51 23.68 -8.00
CA LYS A 100 12.79 24.23 -7.53
C LYS A 100 12.55 25.38 -6.55
N GLU A 101 11.64 26.30 -6.87
CA GLU A 101 11.25 27.41 -6.00
C GLU A 101 10.65 26.93 -4.68
N ARG A 102 9.77 25.91 -4.70
CA ARG A 102 9.20 25.31 -3.48
C ARG A 102 10.28 24.71 -2.58
N THR A 103 11.28 24.02 -3.13
CA THR A 103 12.39 23.48 -2.33
C THR A 103 13.24 24.59 -1.70
N LEU A 104 13.54 25.65 -2.47
CA LEU A 104 14.27 26.83 -1.96
C LEU A 104 13.47 27.56 -0.88
N LEU A 105 12.16 27.72 -1.05
CA LEU A 105 11.29 28.31 -0.04
C LEU A 105 11.20 27.44 1.21
N SER A 106 11.15 26.11 1.09
CA SER A 106 11.15 25.20 2.25
C SER A 106 12.40 25.37 3.10
N THR A 107 13.58 25.33 2.47
CA THR A 107 14.86 25.54 3.19
C THR A 107 14.92 26.92 3.84
N ARG A 108 14.40 27.96 3.16
CA ARG A 108 14.32 29.31 3.71
C ARG A 108 13.34 29.43 4.87
N ILE A 109 12.16 28.81 4.78
CA ILE A 109 11.13 28.75 5.83
C ILE A 109 11.72 28.11 7.08
N GLU A 110 12.35 26.94 6.96
CA GLU A 110 13.02 26.28 8.09
C GLU A 110 14.12 27.15 8.69
N GLY A 111 14.94 27.79 7.85
CA GLY A 111 15.96 28.74 8.29
C GLY A 111 15.36 29.91 9.08
N THR A 112 14.25 30.49 8.62
CA THR A 112 13.53 31.56 9.33
C THR A 112 12.84 31.07 10.59
N LYS A 113 12.31 29.84 10.63
CA LYS A 113 11.74 29.22 11.84
C LYS A 113 12.80 29.05 12.92
N ARG A 114 13.97 28.52 12.58
CA ARG A 114 15.11 28.40 13.51
C ARG A 114 15.55 29.77 14.05
N LYS A 115 15.64 30.77 13.16
CA LYS A 115 15.97 32.16 13.57
C LYS A 115 14.90 32.77 14.49
N LEU A 116 13.61 32.57 14.19
CA LEU A 116 12.51 33.03 15.02
C LEU A 116 12.53 32.36 16.40
N ALA A 117 12.81 31.05 16.46
CA ALA A 117 12.91 30.32 17.73
C ALA A 117 14.06 30.83 18.59
N LEU A 118 15.23 31.08 17.99
CA LEU A 118 16.38 31.68 18.70
C LEU A 118 16.07 33.08 19.21
N GLU A 119 15.51 33.96 18.37
CA GLU A 119 15.12 35.31 18.77
C GLU A 119 13.99 35.31 19.82
N THR A 120 13.06 34.35 19.78
CA THR A 120 12.02 34.17 20.80
C THR A 120 12.64 33.80 22.16
N LYS A 121 13.62 32.89 22.17
CA LYS A 121 14.39 32.55 23.38
C LYS A 121 15.19 33.75 23.90
N LEU A 122 15.81 34.54 23.02
CA LEU A 122 16.53 35.76 23.39
C LEU A 122 15.60 36.81 23.98
N ARG A 123 14.42 37.00 23.40
CA ARG A 123 13.37 37.87 23.93
C ARG A 123 12.88 37.41 25.30
N ASP A 124 12.66 36.12 25.50
CA ASP A 124 12.21 35.54 26.77
C ASP A 124 13.29 35.65 27.85
N ALA A 125 14.57 35.49 27.47
CA ALA A 125 15.71 35.75 28.34
C ALA A 125 15.85 37.24 28.70
N ALA A 126 15.72 38.15 27.72
CA ALA A 126 15.70 39.59 27.97
C ALA A 126 14.52 39.99 28.88
N GLN A 127 13.37 39.33 28.73
CA GLN A 127 12.20 39.54 29.58
C GLN A 127 12.41 39.00 31.00
N SER A 128 13.08 37.86 31.19
CA SER A 128 13.40 37.34 32.53
C SER A 128 14.42 38.23 33.23
N ILE A 129 15.41 38.75 32.51
CA ILE A 129 16.36 39.77 32.99
C ILE A 129 15.60 41.04 33.42
N GLY A 130 14.70 41.56 32.58
CA GLY A 130 13.86 42.71 32.94
C GLY A 130 12.99 42.49 34.18
N ARG A 131 12.47 41.27 34.38
CA ARG A 131 11.72 40.89 35.60
C ARG A 131 12.59 40.84 36.85
N LEU A 132 13.87 40.46 36.73
CA LEU A 132 14.81 40.45 37.85
C LEU A 132 15.23 41.87 38.28
N TYR A 133 15.27 42.81 37.34
CA TYR A 133 15.57 44.22 37.62
C TYR A 133 14.32 45.04 38.00
N SER A 134 13.11 44.51 37.80
CA SER A 134 11.85 45.11 38.27
C SER A 134 11.52 44.64 39.70
N PRO A 135 11.31 45.55 40.67
CA PRO A 135 11.01 45.13 42.05
C PRO A 135 9.63 44.42 42.13
N PRO A 136 9.47 43.42 43.03
CA PRO A 136 8.23 42.68 43.15
C PRO A 136 7.11 43.57 43.69
N SER A 137 6.04 43.74 42.91
CA SER A 137 4.78 44.34 43.38
C SER A 137 3.95 43.26 44.11
N PRO A 138 3.56 43.45 45.38
CA PRO A 138 2.77 42.46 46.09
C PRO A 138 1.29 42.69 45.78
N ARG A 139 0.69 41.81 44.97
CA ARG A 139 -0.70 41.33 45.06
C ARG A 139 -1.12 40.62 43.78
N ASN A 140 -1.26 39.29 43.83
CA ASN A 140 -2.47 38.65 43.33
C ASN A 140 -2.60 37.21 43.88
N SER A 141 -3.11 37.10 45.09
CA SER A 141 -3.89 35.94 45.54
C SER A 141 -5.22 36.49 46.03
N GLY A 142 -6.33 35.94 45.54
CA GLY A 142 -7.64 36.46 45.92
C GLY A 142 -8.76 36.00 45.02
N GLU A 143 -9.15 34.75 45.20
CA GLU A 143 -10.53 34.32 45.02
C GLU A 143 -11.43 35.03 46.06
N TYR A 144 -12.67 35.31 45.66
CA TYR A 144 -13.82 35.83 46.42
C TYR A 144 -13.92 37.33 46.82
N SER A 145 -14.93 37.94 46.19
CA SER A 145 -15.95 38.87 46.73
C SER A 145 -15.67 40.37 46.92
N ALA A 146 -16.42 41.13 46.11
CA ALA A 146 -17.36 42.19 46.49
C ALA A 146 -16.85 43.52 47.09
N ASN A 147 -17.20 44.59 46.35
CA ASN A 147 -17.57 45.95 46.80
C ASN A 147 -16.75 46.63 47.90
N GLY A 148 -16.12 47.76 47.55
CA GLY A 148 -15.66 48.71 48.56
C GLY A 148 -14.91 49.89 47.98
N THR A 149 -15.31 51.08 48.37
CA THR A 149 -14.87 52.38 47.86
C THR A 149 -13.59 52.89 48.54
N SER A 150 -13.02 53.94 47.94
CA SER A 150 -12.37 55.09 48.61
C SER A 150 -10.83 55.15 48.75
N LYS A 151 -10.31 56.21 48.10
CA LYS A 151 -9.20 57.13 48.45
C LYS A 151 -8.47 56.88 49.77
N SER A 152 -7.12 56.92 49.75
CA SER A 152 -6.32 57.93 50.47
C SER A 152 -4.82 57.76 50.24
N HIS A 153 -4.18 58.91 50.02
CA HIS A 153 -2.77 59.21 50.27
C HIS A 153 -2.14 58.46 51.46
N ARG A 154 -0.88 58.04 51.29
CA ARG A 154 0.18 58.33 52.27
C ARG A 154 1.57 58.21 51.62
N ARG A 155 2.32 59.30 51.73
CA ARG A 155 3.75 59.39 51.43
C ARG A 155 4.51 58.50 52.43
N SER A 156 5.50 57.76 51.95
CA SER A 156 6.64 57.34 52.77
C SER A 156 7.92 57.73 52.06
N ARG A 157 8.74 58.53 52.75
CA ARG A 157 10.06 58.99 52.34
C ARG A 157 11.06 57.84 52.54
N SER A 158 11.83 57.49 51.52
CA SER A 158 13.05 56.70 51.67
C SER A 158 14.27 57.63 51.60
N ILE A 159 15.17 57.47 52.56
CA ILE A 159 16.31 58.35 52.91
C ILE A 159 17.66 57.74 52.46
N PHE A 160 17.68 56.87 51.45
CA PHE A 160 18.94 56.45 50.82
C PHE A 160 18.86 56.61 49.30
N GLY A 161 19.48 57.69 48.82
CA GLY A 161 19.84 57.87 47.43
C GLY A 161 21.31 57.54 47.22
N LYS A 162 21.59 56.62 46.29
CA LYS A 162 22.72 56.60 45.34
C LYS A 162 22.52 55.36 44.45
N ASN A 163 22.00 55.53 43.25
CA ASN A 163 22.72 55.82 42.00
C ASN A 163 23.34 54.56 41.39
N GLY A 164 22.75 54.05 40.30
CA GLY A 164 23.42 53.10 39.42
C GLY A 164 22.59 52.33 38.39
N THR A 165 21.25 52.32 38.43
CA THR A 165 20.49 51.30 37.66
C THR A 165 19.35 51.75 36.72
N PRO A 166 18.92 53.02 36.58
CA PRO A 166 17.88 53.34 35.58
C PRO A 166 18.40 53.22 34.14
N ASP A 167 19.68 53.51 33.91
CA ASP A 167 20.33 53.39 32.59
C ASP A 167 20.53 51.91 32.16
N VAL A 168 20.57 50.98 33.12
CA VAL A 168 20.66 49.53 32.85
C VAL A 168 19.27 48.95 32.55
N LEU A 169 18.25 49.41 33.28
CA LEU A 169 16.84 49.07 33.04
C LEU A 169 16.35 49.58 31.66
N ASP A 170 16.66 50.83 31.32
CA ASP A 170 16.27 51.41 30.02
C ASP A 170 17.00 50.71 28.86
N LYS A 171 18.26 50.29 29.07
CA LYS A 171 18.98 49.44 28.11
C LYS A 171 18.31 48.06 27.98
N SER A 172 17.99 47.37 29.06
CA SER A 172 17.31 46.07 29.00
C SER A 172 15.91 46.15 28.37
N ASP A 173 15.16 47.22 28.64
CA ASP A 173 13.84 47.47 28.05
C ASP A 173 13.97 47.81 26.55
N SER A 174 15.02 48.57 26.17
CA SER A 174 15.33 48.85 24.77
C SER A 174 15.76 47.60 24.00
N GLU A 175 16.55 46.72 24.62
CA GLU A 175 17.01 45.44 24.05
C GLU A 175 15.85 44.46 23.90
N LEU A 176 14.94 44.41 24.89
CA LEU A 176 13.69 43.65 24.81
C LEU A 176 12.82 44.17 23.67
N ALA A 177 12.62 45.49 23.56
CA ALA A 177 11.84 46.08 22.48
C ALA A 177 12.44 45.81 21.09
N MET A 178 13.77 45.80 20.97
CA MET A 178 14.47 45.45 19.74
C MET A 178 14.34 43.97 19.40
N SER A 179 14.49 43.07 20.38
CA SER A 179 14.30 41.63 20.18
C SER A 179 12.83 41.31 19.85
N GLN A 180 11.87 42.02 20.46
CA GLN A 180 10.46 41.90 20.14
C GLN A 180 10.15 42.34 18.71
N ARG A 181 10.69 43.47 18.24
CA ARG A 181 10.55 43.90 16.84
C ARG A 181 11.16 42.88 15.87
N LYS A 182 12.35 42.34 16.19
CA LYS A 182 12.98 41.28 15.38
C LYS A 182 12.12 40.01 15.32
N CYS A 183 11.50 39.60 16.42
CA CYS A 183 10.56 38.49 16.43
C CYS A 183 9.34 38.78 15.53
N GLU A 184 8.78 39.99 15.63
CA GLU A 184 7.64 40.42 14.81
C GLU A 184 8.00 40.46 13.30
N ASP A 185 9.19 40.95 12.95
CA ASP A 185 9.69 41.01 11.57
C ASP A 185 9.97 39.60 11.02
N LEU A 186 10.64 38.75 11.79
CA LEU A 186 10.91 37.35 11.40
C LEU A 186 9.62 36.54 11.26
N ALA A 187 8.63 36.77 12.13
CA ALA A 187 7.32 36.16 11.99
C ALA A 187 6.64 36.63 10.70
N GLN A 188 6.63 37.93 10.41
CA GLN A 188 6.05 38.45 9.16
C GLN A 188 6.74 37.90 7.91
N GLU A 189 8.07 37.78 7.92
CA GLU A 189 8.82 37.13 6.83
C GLU A 189 8.44 35.66 6.70
N LEU A 190 8.36 34.93 7.82
CA LEU A 190 7.96 33.53 7.85
C LEU A 190 6.56 33.34 7.25
N TRP A 191 5.59 34.18 7.62
CA TRP A 191 4.24 34.13 7.06
C TRP A 191 4.19 34.45 5.56
N LYS A 192 4.97 35.44 5.10
CA LYS A 192 5.08 35.73 3.66
C LYS A 192 5.68 34.55 2.88
N LEU A 193 6.71 33.92 3.45
CA LEU A 193 7.36 32.75 2.84
C LEU A 193 6.44 31.52 2.83
N GLU A 194 5.75 31.25 3.94
CA GLU A 194 4.77 30.16 4.04
C GLU A 194 3.59 30.39 3.08
N ARG A 195 3.08 31.63 2.97
CA ARG A 195 2.03 31.97 2.01
C ARG A 195 2.47 31.77 0.56
N ARG A 196 3.71 32.17 0.22
CA ARG A 196 4.28 31.93 -1.12
C ARG A 196 4.45 30.44 -1.40
N SER A 197 4.90 29.67 -0.40
CA SER A 197 5.03 28.21 -0.50
C SER A 197 3.66 27.52 -0.68
N GLN A 198 2.63 27.98 0.04
CA GLN A 198 1.25 27.52 -0.12
C GLN A 198 0.69 27.86 -1.50
N GLN A 199 0.92 29.07 -2.01
CA GLN A 199 0.50 29.48 -3.35
C GLN A 199 1.15 28.62 -4.45
N ILE A 200 2.44 28.34 -4.33
CA ILE A 200 3.15 27.45 -5.28
C ILE A 200 2.63 26.00 -5.15
N GLY A 201 2.41 25.53 -3.92
CA GLY A 201 1.78 24.23 -3.66
C GLY A 201 0.40 24.13 -4.29
N GLN A 202 -0.42 25.17 -4.15
CA GLN A 202 -1.74 25.28 -4.76
C GLN A 202 -1.65 25.25 -6.29
N ARG A 203 -0.78 26.05 -6.92
CA ARG A 203 -0.61 26.04 -8.39
C ARG A 203 -0.13 24.68 -8.92
N LEU A 204 0.77 24.00 -8.20
CA LEU A 204 1.22 22.65 -8.57
C LEU A 204 0.10 21.61 -8.44
N LEU A 205 -0.75 21.74 -7.41
CA LEU A 205 -1.92 20.87 -7.22
C LEU A 205 -3.01 21.16 -8.24
N GLU A 206 -3.28 22.43 -8.55
CA GLU A 206 -4.20 22.86 -9.61
C GLU A 206 -3.75 22.33 -10.96
N HIS A 207 -2.47 22.45 -11.32
CA HIS A 207 -1.90 21.81 -12.51
C HIS A 207 -2.11 20.30 -12.49
N THR A 208 -1.81 19.62 -11.37
CA THR A 208 -1.94 18.16 -11.27
C THR A 208 -3.41 17.73 -11.41
N ALA A 209 -4.33 18.42 -10.75
CA ALA A 209 -5.76 18.17 -10.84
C ALA A 209 -6.31 18.51 -12.24
N GLY A 210 -5.83 19.58 -12.88
CA GLY A 210 -6.19 19.95 -14.26
C GLY A 210 -5.69 18.92 -15.28
N VAL A 211 -4.46 18.42 -15.13
CA VAL A 211 -3.93 17.31 -15.95
C VAL A 211 -4.76 16.04 -15.73
N LEU A 212 -5.01 15.67 -14.46
CA LEU A 212 -5.84 14.51 -14.12
C LEU A 212 -7.25 14.62 -14.72
N GLN A 213 -7.84 15.81 -14.66
CA GLN A 213 -9.15 16.11 -15.24
C GLN A 213 -9.17 15.95 -16.75
N ILE A 214 -8.17 16.47 -17.47
CA ILE A 214 -8.04 16.28 -18.93
C ILE A 214 -7.85 14.80 -19.27
N THR A 215 -7.18 14.03 -18.41
CA THR A 215 -6.95 12.59 -18.61
C THR A 215 -8.10 11.71 -18.12
N HIS A 216 -9.05 12.25 -17.35
CA HIS A 216 -10.16 11.47 -16.79
C HIS A 216 -11.28 11.32 -17.84
N LYS A 217 -11.35 10.12 -18.44
CA LYS A 217 -12.36 9.65 -19.42
C LYS A 217 -12.54 10.59 -20.64
N GLY A 218 -11.63 10.48 -21.60
CA GLY A 218 -11.74 10.93 -23.00
C GLY A 218 -12.88 11.89 -23.38
N MET A 219 -12.54 13.18 -23.54
CA MET A 219 -13.34 14.21 -24.22
C MET A 219 -14.80 14.35 -23.76
N ARG A 220 -15.07 15.17 -22.74
CA ARG A 220 -16.35 15.88 -22.69
C ARG A 220 -16.40 16.91 -23.83
N LYS A 221 -17.25 16.59 -24.82
CA LYS A 221 -17.67 17.44 -25.94
C LYS A 221 -18.00 18.87 -25.46
N THR A 222 -17.43 19.89 -26.10
CA THR A 222 -17.93 21.27 -26.07
C THR A 222 -18.91 21.53 -27.24
N PRO A 223 -19.81 22.53 -27.13
CA PRO A 223 -21.18 22.46 -27.66
C PRO A 223 -21.44 23.31 -28.93
N LYS A 224 -22.63 23.09 -29.56
CA LYS A 224 -23.35 23.84 -30.64
C LYS A 224 -23.37 23.06 -31.99
N ASN A 225 -24.49 22.79 -32.68
CA ASN A 225 -25.79 23.47 -32.80
C ASN A 225 -26.94 22.52 -33.20
N ASN A 226 -28.11 22.73 -32.56
CA ASN A 226 -29.53 22.43 -32.89
C ASN A 226 -29.93 21.67 -34.17
N VAL A 227 -30.78 20.62 -34.04
CA VAL A 227 -32.26 20.65 -34.24
C VAL A 227 -32.94 19.48 -33.44
N ASP A 228 -33.83 19.84 -32.51
CA ASP A 228 -35.05 19.22 -31.90
C ASP A 228 -35.16 17.73 -31.41
N ALA A 229 -34.90 17.50 -30.10
CA ALA A 229 -35.61 16.78 -28.98
C ALA A 229 -36.37 15.39 -29.13
N PRO A 230 -36.73 14.67 -28.01
CA PRO A 230 -35.99 13.77 -27.06
C PRO A 230 -36.66 12.35 -26.94
N PRO A 231 -36.35 11.39 -25.99
CA PRO A 231 -35.30 11.29 -24.94
C PRO A 231 -34.45 9.96 -24.93
N ASP A 232 -33.35 9.97 -24.14
CA ASP A 232 -32.61 8.87 -23.44
C ASP A 232 -32.02 7.66 -24.21
N ASP A 233 -30.87 7.03 -23.89
CA ASP A 233 -29.68 7.25 -23.03
C ASP A 233 -28.71 6.05 -23.30
N MET A 234 -27.39 6.24 -23.09
CA MET A 234 -26.27 5.25 -23.09
C MET A 234 -25.86 4.58 -24.44
N GLY A 235 -24.59 4.48 -24.88
CA GLY A 235 -23.30 4.78 -24.26
C GLY A 235 -22.41 3.55 -24.07
N PHE A 236 -21.75 3.04 -25.13
CA PHE A 236 -20.50 2.24 -25.02
C PHE A 236 -19.76 2.27 -26.37
N ASP A 237 -18.59 2.92 -26.44
CA ASP A 237 -17.74 2.91 -27.64
C ASP A 237 -16.26 2.72 -27.26
N ASP A 238 -15.65 1.75 -27.94
CA ASP A 238 -14.36 1.12 -27.72
C ASP A 238 -13.21 1.95 -28.28
N ARG A 239 -12.32 2.51 -27.45
CA ARG A 239 -11.01 3.03 -27.92
C ARG A 239 -9.84 2.85 -26.94
N SER A 240 -9.76 1.69 -26.28
CA SER A 240 -8.59 1.30 -25.46
C SER A 240 -7.74 0.23 -26.14
N LEU A 241 -7.25 0.49 -27.36
CA LEU A 241 -6.32 -0.43 -28.06
C LEU A 241 -5.03 0.21 -28.58
N TYR A 242 -4.55 1.29 -27.96
CA TYR A 242 -3.14 1.71 -28.09
C TYR A 242 -2.59 2.31 -26.79
N ARG A 243 -1.93 1.48 -25.98
CA ARG A 243 -0.69 1.90 -25.31
C ARG A 243 0.22 0.70 -25.04
N THR A 244 1.34 0.70 -25.75
CA THR A 244 2.56 -0.07 -25.47
C THR A 244 3.28 0.49 -24.23
N PRO A 245 4.14 -0.32 -23.59
CA PRO A 245 4.79 -0.02 -22.32
C PRO A 245 6.13 0.73 -22.53
N GLU A 246 6.52 1.55 -21.53
CA GLU A 246 7.90 1.95 -21.14
C GLU A 246 7.76 3.21 -20.25
N HIS A 247 7.73 3.05 -18.93
CA HIS A 247 8.84 3.01 -17.98
C HIS A 247 9.24 4.39 -17.43
N LEU A 248 9.16 4.46 -16.10
CA LEU A 248 9.86 5.38 -15.22
C LEU A 248 11.36 5.32 -15.53
N ASP A 249 12.03 6.46 -15.46
CA ASP A 249 13.28 6.47 -14.71
C ASP A 249 13.58 7.80 -14.03
N ASN A 250 14.10 7.64 -12.82
CA ASN A 250 14.44 8.63 -11.82
C ASN A 250 15.85 9.21 -12.07
N TYR A 251 15.95 10.53 -11.95
CA TYR A 251 17.04 11.36 -11.39
C TYR A 251 18.52 11.14 -11.77
N GLY A 252 19.18 12.24 -12.16
CA GLY A 252 20.50 12.58 -11.60
C GLY A 252 21.53 13.32 -12.47
N LEU A 253 21.49 14.65 -12.47
CA LEU A 253 22.62 15.59 -12.45
C LEU A 253 23.98 15.25 -13.14
N LYS A 254 24.22 16.02 -14.22
CA LYS A 254 25.36 16.96 -14.42
C LYS A 254 26.66 16.44 -15.07
N GLY A 255 26.82 16.76 -16.36
CA GLY A 255 28.11 16.81 -17.06
C GLY A 255 27.96 17.27 -18.52
N ARG A 256 28.18 18.57 -18.76
CA ARG A 256 28.02 19.29 -20.04
C ARG A 256 29.29 19.20 -20.89
N ILE A 257 29.24 18.65 -22.12
CA ILE A 257 29.99 19.11 -23.32
C ILE A 257 29.16 18.79 -24.59
N ASP A 258 29.20 19.75 -25.52
CA ASP A 258 28.49 19.96 -26.77
C ASP A 258 28.49 18.82 -27.83
N PRO A 259 27.61 18.91 -28.85
CA PRO A 259 27.13 17.79 -29.65
C PRO A 259 27.96 17.57 -30.92
N GLN A 260 27.88 16.36 -31.48
CA GLN A 260 27.89 16.01 -32.92
C GLN A 260 28.62 14.68 -33.18
N ALA A 261 28.05 13.91 -34.10
CA ALA A 261 28.50 12.63 -34.67
C ALA A 261 28.04 11.34 -33.95
N ALA A 262 27.05 10.69 -34.55
CA ALA A 262 26.90 9.23 -34.47
C ALA A 262 28.22 8.56 -34.93
N PRO A 263 28.67 7.53 -34.20
CA PRO A 263 28.56 6.18 -34.73
C PRO A 263 28.11 5.18 -33.64
N SER A 264 26.98 4.52 -33.89
CA SER A 264 26.32 3.55 -33.01
C SER A 264 27.01 2.18 -32.93
N GLY A 265 28.33 2.16 -32.70
CA GLY A 265 29.12 0.92 -32.61
C GLY A 265 29.86 0.70 -31.29
N VAL A 266 30.04 1.74 -30.46
CA VAL A 266 30.88 1.69 -29.25
C VAL A 266 30.08 1.29 -27.99
N SER A 267 28.74 1.37 -28.05
CA SER A 267 27.89 1.09 -26.88
C SER A 267 27.78 -0.40 -26.54
N SER A 268 27.93 -1.31 -27.51
CA SER A 268 27.93 -2.76 -27.23
C SER A 268 29.22 -3.19 -26.54
N GLU A 269 30.36 -2.70 -27.02
CA GLU A 269 31.68 -3.09 -26.48
C GLU A 269 31.90 -2.55 -25.06
N ALA A 270 31.36 -1.36 -24.75
CA ALA A 270 31.34 -0.83 -23.38
C ALA A 270 30.42 -1.63 -22.46
N MET A 271 29.27 -2.11 -22.94
CA MET A 271 28.33 -2.96 -22.19
C MET A 271 28.86 -4.39 -22.01
N ASP A 272 29.62 -4.90 -22.97
CA ASP A 272 30.31 -6.19 -22.85
C ASP A 272 31.48 -6.11 -21.86
N ALA A 273 32.16 -4.96 -21.78
CA ALA A 273 33.21 -4.69 -20.79
C ALA A 273 32.65 -4.52 -19.37
N THR A 274 31.47 -3.90 -19.21
CA THR A 274 30.78 -3.85 -17.91
C THR A 274 30.23 -5.21 -17.51
N HIS A 275 29.72 -6.00 -18.46
CA HIS A 275 29.28 -7.37 -18.23
C HIS A 275 30.43 -8.26 -17.74
N LYS A 276 31.61 -8.24 -18.39
CA LYS A 276 32.79 -8.99 -17.93
C LYS A 276 33.27 -8.59 -16.54
N ARG A 277 33.24 -7.29 -16.21
CA ARG A 277 33.60 -6.82 -14.87
C ARG A 277 32.59 -7.26 -13.81
N LEU A 278 31.29 -7.28 -14.15
CA LEU A 278 30.23 -7.77 -13.27
C LEU A 278 30.34 -9.29 -13.07
N GLU A 279 30.73 -10.02 -14.10
CA GLU A 279 31.03 -11.46 -14.01
C GLU A 279 32.20 -11.72 -13.06
N GLU A 280 33.34 -11.03 -13.22
CA GLU A 280 34.51 -11.11 -12.33
C GLU A 280 34.18 -10.73 -10.87
N LEU A 281 33.33 -9.70 -10.67
CA LEU A 281 32.87 -9.31 -9.35
C LEU A 281 31.92 -10.34 -8.74
N SER A 282 31.06 -10.97 -9.55
CA SER A 282 30.13 -12.01 -9.09
C SER A 282 30.85 -13.29 -8.68
N GLU A 283 31.90 -13.68 -9.41
CA GLU A 283 32.78 -14.78 -9.01
C GLU A 283 33.55 -14.46 -7.72
N ARG A 284 33.99 -13.20 -7.56
CA ARG A 284 34.67 -12.76 -6.33
C ARG A 284 33.73 -12.71 -5.12
N MET A 285 32.47 -12.34 -5.31
CA MET A 285 31.42 -12.38 -4.28
C MET A 285 31.09 -13.82 -3.89
N CYS A 286 30.93 -14.72 -4.86
CA CYS A 286 30.72 -16.14 -4.60
C CYS A 286 31.85 -16.75 -3.77
N ASN A 287 33.11 -16.42 -4.11
CA ASN A 287 34.26 -16.85 -3.33
C ASN A 287 34.29 -16.27 -1.90
N MET A 288 33.80 -15.03 -1.70
CA MET A 288 33.65 -14.45 -0.36
C MET A 288 32.50 -15.09 0.43
N MET A 289 31.38 -15.43 -0.21
CA MET A 289 30.29 -16.18 0.42
C MET A 289 30.76 -17.57 0.86
N ILE A 290 31.47 -18.30 -0.01
CA ILE A 290 32.05 -19.62 0.30
C ILE A 290 33.05 -19.54 1.48
N GLN A 291 33.78 -18.43 1.61
CA GLN A 291 34.70 -18.21 2.74
C GLN A 291 34.00 -17.79 4.04
N ALA A 292 32.85 -17.11 3.97
CA ALA A 292 32.10 -16.65 5.13
C ALA A 292 31.13 -17.71 5.70
N THR A 293 30.61 -18.61 4.85
CA THR A 293 29.68 -19.68 5.24
C THR A 293 30.16 -21.05 4.69
N PRO A 294 31.06 -21.76 5.39
CA PRO A 294 31.61 -23.03 4.90
C PRO A 294 30.61 -24.20 4.88
N ASP A 295 29.46 -24.09 5.57
CA ASP A 295 28.46 -25.16 5.74
C ASP A 295 27.16 -24.96 4.94
N GLU A 296 27.03 -23.88 4.15
CA GLU A 296 25.82 -23.59 3.36
C GLU A 296 26.11 -23.63 1.86
N PHE A 297 25.19 -24.23 1.08
CA PHE A 297 25.35 -24.36 -0.38
C PHE A 297 25.20 -22.98 -1.03
N VAL A 298 26.34 -22.40 -1.44
CA VAL A 298 26.37 -21.13 -2.17
C VAL A 298 26.03 -21.39 -3.64
N ASP A 299 24.97 -20.75 -4.13
CA ASP A 299 24.58 -20.85 -5.52
C ASP A 299 25.71 -20.32 -6.44
N PRO A 300 26.04 -21.05 -7.52
CA PRO A 300 27.08 -20.61 -8.45
C PRO A 300 26.67 -19.29 -9.12
N PRO A 301 27.62 -18.38 -9.40
CA PRO A 301 27.31 -17.13 -10.08
C PRO A 301 26.64 -17.42 -11.42
N PRO A 302 25.67 -16.59 -11.84
CA PRO A 302 24.94 -16.79 -13.09
C PRO A 302 25.94 -16.77 -14.24
N ARG A 303 26.36 -17.94 -14.70
CA ARG A 303 27.21 -18.05 -15.88
C ARG A 303 26.36 -17.78 -17.09
N SER A 304 26.82 -16.85 -17.92
CA SER A 304 26.27 -16.53 -19.23
C SER A 304 26.49 -17.72 -20.19
N ALA A 305 25.80 -18.82 -19.92
CA ALA A 305 25.87 -20.04 -20.74
C ALA A 305 24.96 -19.98 -21.96
N ASP A 306 24.21 -18.90 -22.18
CA ASP A 306 23.35 -18.81 -23.36
C ASP A 306 23.34 -17.41 -23.98
N ARG A 307 23.84 -17.34 -25.22
CA ARG A 307 24.28 -16.13 -25.93
C ARG A 307 23.11 -15.34 -26.56
N SER A 308 21.95 -15.31 -25.92
CA SER A 308 20.72 -14.81 -26.56
C SER A 308 19.68 -14.17 -25.62
N LEU A 309 20.10 -13.58 -24.51
CA LEU A 309 19.31 -12.57 -23.80
C LEU A 309 20.09 -11.26 -23.78
N ASP A 310 19.38 -10.15 -23.86
CA ASP A 310 19.93 -8.80 -23.93
C ASP A 310 21.05 -8.61 -22.91
N SER A 311 22.19 -8.04 -23.32
CA SER A 311 23.34 -7.75 -22.44
C SER A 311 22.90 -7.02 -21.16
N VAL A 312 21.80 -6.26 -21.25
CA VAL A 312 21.10 -5.58 -20.17
C VAL A 312 20.53 -6.57 -19.14
N SER A 313 19.80 -7.61 -19.56
CA SER A 313 19.24 -8.63 -18.65
C SER A 313 20.33 -9.49 -18.02
N ALA A 314 21.41 -9.77 -18.75
CA ALA A 314 22.57 -10.48 -18.19
C ALA A 314 23.32 -9.61 -17.15
N THR A 315 23.47 -8.30 -17.41
CA THR A 315 23.99 -7.37 -16.38
C THR A 315 23.04 -7.24 -15.20
N GLU A 316 21.73 -7.25 -15.42
CA GLU A 316 20.71 -7.20 -14.37
C GLU A 316 20.70 -8.47 -13.52
N ALA A 317 20.93 -9.64 -14.11
CA ALA A 317 21.09 -10.91 -13.39
C ALA A 317 22.39 -10.96 -12.56
N HIS A 318 23.51 -10.43 -13.06
CA HIS A 318 24.72 -10.29 -12.25
C HIS A 318 24.55 -9.24 -11.15
N ILE A 319 23.84 -8.13 -11.40
CA ILE A 319 23.51 -7.13 -10.37
C ILE A 319 22.60 -7.77 -9.32
N ALA A 320 21.57 -8.52 -9.72
CA ALA A 320 20.69 -9.24 -8.80
C ALA A 320 21.44 -10.31 -7.99
N TYR A 321 22.41 -11.01 -8.58
CA TYR A 321 23.27 -11.97 -7.86
C TYR A 321 24.25 -11.27 -6.92
N LEU A 322 24.80 -10.11 -7.29
CA LEU A 322 25.65 -9.31 -6.43
C LEU A 322 24.84 -8.68 -5.28
N GLU A 323 23.61 -8.23 -5.53
CA GLU A 323 22.66 -7.77 -4.52
C GLU A 323 22.24 -8.90 -3.61
N HIS A 324 21.97 -10.09 -4.15
CA HIS A 324 21.69 -11.28 -3.36
C HIS A 324 22.89 -11.64 -2.49
N GLY A 325 24.11 -11.69 -3.06
CA GLY A 325 25.34 -12.02 -2.34
C GLY A 325 25.75 -10.98 -1.29
N LEU A 326 25.51 -9.70 -1.55
CA LEU A 326 25.66 -8.63 -0.55
C LEU A 326 24.58 -8.70 0.52
N ASN A 327 23.37 -9.14 0.17
CA ASN A 327 22.33 -9.41 1.15
C ASN A 327 22.62 -10.68 1.95
N THR A 328 23.22 -11.73 1.39
CA THR A 328 23.64 -12.94 2.16
C THR A 328 24.84 -12.64 3.06
N LEU A 329 25.83 -11.87 2.58
CA LEU A 329 26.95 -11.39 3.41
C LEU A 329 26.52 -10.30 4.41
N GLY A 330 25.51 -9.50 4.07
CA GLY A 330 24.93 -8.47 4.92
C GLY A 330 23.97 -9.01 5.97
N SER A 331 23.31 -10.14 5.68
CA SER A 331 22.51 -10.91 6.64
C SER A 331 23.35 -11.84 7.52
N HIS A 332 24.66 -11.92 7.27
CA HIS A 332 25.60 -12.58 8.17
C HIS A 332 26.80 -11.68 8.53
N PRO A 333 26.67 -10.97 9.65
CA PRO A 333 27.66 -11.15 10.71
C PRO A 333 26.97 -11.70 11.97
N LEU A 334 27.31 -12.95 12.28
CA LEU A 334 27.15 -13.61 13.58
C LEU A 334 25.71 -13.95 14.00
N ALA A 335 25.09 -14.86 13.25
CA ALA A 335 24.19 -15.84 13.83
C ALA A 335 24.83 -17.24 13.74
N ALA A 336 25.98 -17.40 14.39
CA ALA A 336 26.37 -18.69 14.94
C ALA A 336 25.84 -18.78 16.38
N ALA A 337 24.52 -18.65 16.56
CA ALA A 337 23.77 -19.09 17.75
C ALA A 337 22.26 -18.83 17.58
N ALA A 338 21.47 -19.90 17.40
CA ALA A 338 20.02 -20.03 17.60
C ALA A 338 19.09 -19.12 16.74
N GLY A 339 18.02 -19.56 16.07
CA GLY A 339 17.16 -20.74 16.23
C GLY A 339 15.79 -20.37 16.83
N ALA A 340 14.89 -19.68 16.10
CA ALA A 340 13.43 -19.88 16.06
C ALA A 340 12.61 -18.68 15.49
N SER A 341 11.67 -19.01 14.59
CA SER A 341 10.39 -18.35 14.25
C SER A 341 10.32 -16.87 13.80
N ALA A 342 10.13 -16.71 12.48
CA ALA A 342 9.12 -15.89 11.79
C ALA A 342 8.55 -14.61 12.46
N SER A 343 9.06 -13.43 12.06
CA SER A 343 8.27 -12.30 11.51
C SER A 343 9.24 -11.24 10.94
N ALA A 344 8.92 -10.65 9.79
CA ALA A 344 9.68 -9.53 9.21
C ALA A 344 8.68 -8.46 8.73
N PRO A 345 9.07 -7.18 8.56
CA PRO A 345 10.34 -6.51 8.91
C PRO A 345 10.10 -5.25 9.77
N GLY A 346 11.04 -4.72 10.54
CA GLY A 346 12.48 -4.69 10.29
C GLY A 346 13.01 -3.28 10.00
N ASP A 347 12.26 -2.21 10.32
CA ASP A 347 12.85 -0.86 10.40
C ASP A 347 12.96 -0.39 11.86
N GLU A 348 11.94 -0.61 12.70
CA GLU A 348 11.93 0.02 14.03
C GLU A 348 12.86 -0.65 15.06
N GLY A 349 13.07 -1.96 14.94
CA GLY A 349 14.03 -2.69 15.76
C GLY A 349 15.47 -2.51 15.31
N ASP A 350 15.72 -2.41 14.00
CA ASP A 350 17.08 -2.35 13.43
C ASP A 350 17.76 -1.01 13.76
N TRP A 351 17.02 0.11 13.69
CA TRP A 351 17.57 1.40 14.14
C TRP A 351 17.68 1.46 15.67
N LYS A 352 16.74 0.88 16.43
CA LYS A 352 16.82 0.82 17.90
C LYS A 352 18.05 0.05 18.34
N GLN A 353 18.32 -1.09 17.69
CA GLN A 353 19.47 -1.94 17.95
C GLN A 353 20.79 -1.27 17.52
N ARG A 354 20.80 -0.56 16.38
CA ARG A 354 21.96 0.25 15.97
C ARG A 354 22.24 1.41 16.93
N ILE A 355 21.21 2.07 17.46
CA ILE A 355 21.38 3.18 18.41
C ILE A 355 21.84 2.65 19.77
N THR A 356 21.34 1.50 20.23
CA THR A 356 21.88 0.85 21.44
C THR A 356 23.33 0.40 21.23
N ASP A 357 23.69 -0.18 20.09
CA ASP A 357 25.08 -0.56 19.78
C ASP A 357 26.02 0.66 19.72
N VAL A 358 25.54 1.78 19.19
CA VAL A 358 26.29 3.05 19.18
C VAL A 358 26.42 3.61 20.60
N ASN A 359 25.36 3.57 21.40
CA ASN A 359 25.39 3.99 22.81
C ASN A 359 26.33 3.12 23.65
N GLU A 360 26.31 1.80 23.46
CA GLU A 360 27.24 0.85 24.08
C GLU A 360 28.69 1.08 23.64
N ARG A 361 28.93 1.37 22.35
CA ARG A 361 30.26 1.76 21.87
C ARG A 361 30.73 3.08 22.45
N VAL A 362 29.86 4.08 22.56
CA VAL A 362 30.19 5.37 23.18
C VAL A 362 30.52 5.17 24.66
N GLN A 363 29.76 4.33 25.37
CA GLN A 363 30.03 3.98 26.75
C GLN A 363 31.36 3.22 26.90
N ASP A 364 31.62 2.22 26.06
CA ASP A 364 32.89 1.48 26.03
C ASP A 364 34.09 2.39 25.73
N ILE A 365 33.94 3.37 24.83
CA ILE A 365 34.98 4.39 24.58
C ILE A 365 35.17 5.28 25.82
N VAL A 366 34.10 5.72 26.46
CA VAL A 366 34.20 6.55 27.68
C VAL A 366 34.87 5.77 28.82
N ASP A 367 34.55 4.49 28.97
CA ASP A 367 35.08 3.62 30.02
C ASP A 367 36.55 3.22 29.75
N ARG A 368 36.89 2.82 28.51
CA ARG A 368 38.27 2.45 28.12
C ARG A 368 39.27 3.58 28.26
N PHE A 369 38.87 4.81 27.99
CA PHE A 369 39.74 5.98 28.11
C PHE A 369 39.65 6.66 29.50
N GLY A 370 39.14 5.93 30.50
CA GLY A 370 39.07 6.25 31.92
C GLY A 370 40.35 6.80 32.57
N LEU A 371 40.57 8.11 32.54
CA LEU A 371 41.36 8.81 33.58
C LEU A 371 40.44 9.13 34.77
N THR A 372 40.93 8.84 35.97
CA THR A 372 40.22 8.64 37.27
C THR A 372 39.41 9.82 37.85
N ARG A 373 39.04 10.84 37.07
CA ARG A 373 38.39 12.07 37.58
C ARG A 373 37.19 12.61 36.79
N SER A 374 36.73 11.95 35.72
CA SER A 374 35.52 12.38 34.97
C SER A 374 34.28 11.59 35.39
N PRO A 375 33.09 12.21 35.41
CA PRO A 375 31.84 11.53 35.78
C PRO A 375 31.53 10.44 34.74
N THR A 376 31.34 9.21 35.22
CA THR A 376 30.91 8.06 34.41
C THR A 376 29.48 8.31 33.91
N LEU A 377 29.24 8.10 32.61
CA LEU A 377 27.89 8.16 32.06
C LEU A 377 27.01 7.06 32.68
N PRO A 378 25.72 7.32 32.91
CA PRO A 378 24.78 6.27 33.32
C PRO A 378 24.69 5.16 32.26
N PRO A 379 24.21 3.95 32.60
CA PRO A 379 23.97 2.90 31.61
C PRO A 379 22.97 3.38 30.54
N PRO A 380 23.09 2.88 29.29
CA PRO A 380 22.23 3.34 28.22
C PRO A 380 20.79 2.86 28.46
N PRO A 381 19.77 3.69 28.14
CA PRO A 381 18.37 3.32 28.36
C PRO A 381 17.95 2.12 27.48
N SER A 382 17.13 1.23 28.05
CA SER A 382 16.68 0.00 27.40
C SER A 382 15.81 0.29 26.17
N ALA A 383 16.00 -0.45 25.08
CA ALA A 383 15.22 -0.28 23.85
C ALA A 383 13.78 -0.86 23.95
N TYR A 384 13.43 -1.49 25.07
CA TYR A 384 12.19 -2.24 25.25
C TYR A 384 11.17 -1.55 26.16
N ASP A 385 11.55 -0.47 26.83
CA ASP A 385 10.62 0.38 27.56
C ASP A 385 10.04 1.41 26.59
N GLY A 386 8.71 1.39 26.44
CA GLY A 386 7.95 1.92 25.30
C GLY A 386 7.97 3.44 25.03
N GLU A 387 8.95 4.21 25.48
CA GLU A 387 9.12 5.61 25.12
C GLU A 387 10.61 5.97 24.92
N GLY A 388 10.95 6.61 23.79
CA GLY A 388 12.09 7.51 23.75
C GLY A 388 13.26 7.18 22.81
N LEU A 389 13.06 7.20 21.48
CA LEU A 389 14.15 7.58 20.54
C LEU A 389 14.80 8.91 20.98
N GLU A 390 14.00 9.79 21.60
CA GLU A 390 14.44 11.03 22.24
C GLU A 390 15.34 10.80 23.46
N GLU A 391 15.05 9.81 24.31
CA GLU A 391 15.90 9.43 25.45
C GLU A 391 17.22 8.80 24.96
N GLN A 392 17.16 7.93 23.96
CA GLN A 392 18.34 7.31 23.36
C GLN A 392 19.24 8.33 22.62
N LEU A 393 18.65 9.31 21.92
CA LEU A 393 19.39 10.40 21.27
C LEU A 393 19.94 11.40 22.29
N SER A 394 19.20 11.72 23.35
CA SER A 394 19.69 12.60 24.41
C SER A 394 20.85 11.98 25.19
N TYR A 395 20.83 10.66 25.39
CA TYR A 395 21.95 9.90 25.94
C TYR A 395 23.18 9.96 25.02
N LEU A 396 22.99 9.71 23.72
CA LEU A 396 24.06 9.75 22.72
C LEU A 396 24.65 11.16 22.60
N GLN A 397 23.80 12.20 22.65
CA GLN A 397 24.21 13.60 22.64
C GLN A 397 24.99 13.95 23.92
N ALA A 398 24.54 13.54 25.09
CA ALA A 398 25.27 13.72 26.35
C ALA A 398 26.61 12.97 26.35
N GLY A 399 26.66 11.78 25.75
CA GLY A 399 27.88 10.99 25.57
C GLY A 399 28.90 11.66 24.65
N VAL A 400 28.43 12.20 23.51
CA VAL A 400 29.27 12.93 22.55
C VAL A 400 29.74 14.27 23.13
N ASP A 401 28.87 15.03 23.80
CA ASP A 401 29.24 16.29 24.47
C ASP A 401 30.22 16.06 25.62
N GLY A 402 30.04 14.95 26.37
CA GLY A 402 30.97 14.50 27.40
C GLY A 402 32.33 14.09 26.83
N LEU A 403 32.35 13.36 25.71
CA LEU A 403 33.57 12.98 25.01
C LEU A 403 34.28 14.21 24.42
N ALA A 404 33.55 15.15 23.83
CA ALA A 404 34.10 16.41 23.32
C ALA A 404 34.75 17.24 24.43
N SER A 405 34.04 17.42 25.55
CA SER A 405 34.57 18.12 26.73
C SER A 405 35.81 17.41 27.30
N ARG A 406 35.88 16.08 27.21
CA ARG A 406 37.04 15.29 27.64
C ARG A 406 38.22 15.41 26.68
N VAL A 407 37.98 15.44 25.37
CA VAL A 407 39.02 15.71 24.37
C VAL A 407 39.59 17.11 24.59
N ASP A 408 38.73 18.11 24.82
CA ASP A 408 39.17 19.47 25.14
C ASP A 408 39.98 19.51 26.44
N GLY A 409 39.53 18.80 27.48
CA GLY A 409 40.28 18.65 28.73
C GLY A 409 41.63 17.93 28.56
N LEU A 410 41.72 16.92 27.69
CA LEU A 410 42.98 16.24 27.37
C LEU A 410 43.91 17.12 26.53
N LEU A 411 43.37 17.93 25.62
CA LEU A 411 44.14 18.91 24.87
C LEU A 411 44.67 20.01 25.78
N GLU A 412 43.86 20.47 26.73
CA GLU A 412 44.26 21.43 27.76
C GLU A 412 45.33 20.81 28.68
N GLN A 413 45.11 19.59 29.19
CA GLN A 413 46.11 18.86 29.98
C GLN A 413 47.41 18.63 29.20
N LYS A 414 47.32 18.27 27.91
CA LYS A 414 48.50 18.16 27.04
C LYS A 414 49.21 19.51 26.93
N SER A 415 48.48 20.61 26.78
CA SER A 415 49.08 21.96 26.70
C SER A 415 49.76 22.36 28.02
N ILE A 416 49.12 22.06 29.16
CA ILE A 416 49.66 22.30 30.50
C ILE A 416 50.88 21.43 30.74
N LEU A 417 50.81 20.12 30.47
CA LEU A 417 51.92 19.18 30.60
C LEU A 417 53.06 19.53 29.66
N THR A 418 52.80 19.96 28.42
CA THR A 418 53.85 20.39 27.50
C THR A 418 54.55 21.64 28.05
N THR A 419 53.77 22.59 28.59
CA THR A 419 54.32 23.80 29.23
C THR A 419 55.10 23.46 30.49
N GLN A 420 54.59 22.54 31.33
CA GLN A 420 55.28 22.06 32.53
C GLN A 420 56.55 21.29 32.20
N ILE A 421 56.55 20.41 31.19
CA ILE A 421 57.73 19.69 30.73
C ILE A 421 58.76 20.67 30.20
N GLN A 422 58.34 21.68 29.43
CA GLN A 422 59.22 22.73 28.95
C GLN A 422 59.83 23.54 30.10
N GLN A 423 59.01 23.97 31.06
CA GLN A 423 59.46 24.66 32.27
C GLN A 423 60.38 23.78 33.12
N GLN A 424 60.09 22.49 33.27
CA GLN A 424 60.92 21.55 34.03
C GLN A 424 62.25 21.28 33.33
N ARG A 425 62.27 21.22 31.98
CA ARG A 425 63.52 21.11 31.21
C ARG A 425 64.36 22.38 31.34
N GLU A 426 63.75 23.55 31.33
CA GLU A 426 64.45 24.82 31.54
C GLU A 426 64.96 24.97 32.98
N LEU A 427 64.18 24.56 33.98
CA LEU A 427 64.59 24.57 35.39
C LEU A 427 65.69 23.54 35.66
N ASN A 428 65.58 22.33 35.12
CA ASN A 428 66.61 21.32 35.24
C ASN A 428 67.88 21.73 34.51
N SER A 429 67.78 22.30 33.30
CA SER A 429 68.95 22.81 32.58
C SER A 429 69.64 23.95 33.34
N LYS A 430 68.89 24.85 33.99
CA LYS A 430 69.44 25.90 34.85
C LYS A 430 70.09 25.31 36.11
N SER A 431 69.43 24.37 36.78
CA SER A 431 69.96 23.71 37.98
C SER A 431 71.19 22.83 37.68
N ASP A 432 71.21 22.13 36.54
CA ASP A 432 72.35 21.36 36.06
C ASP A 432 73.51 22.29 35.74
N ALA A 433 73.28 23.40 35.03
CA ALA A 433 74.31 24.40 34.74
C ALA A 433 74.89 25.04 36.02
N GLU A 434 74.05 25.33 37.02
CA GLU A 434 74.48 25.84 38.32
C GLU A 434 75.27 24.79 39.12
N ARG A 435 74.82 23.53 39.10
CA ARG A 435 75.54 22.41 39.73
C ARG A 435 76.89 22.17 39.05
N ASP A 436 76.96 22.20 37.73
CA ASP A 436 78.20 22.02 36.98
C ASP A 436 79.18 23.17 37.21
N ALA A 437 78.68 24.42 37.32
CA ALA A 437 79.50 25.56 37.71
C ALA A 437 80.05 25.43 39.15
N HIS A 438 79.23 24.96 40.09
CA HIS A 438 79.64 24.73 41.48
C HIS A 438 80.65 23.58 41.61
N ILE A 439 80.42 22.47 40.89
CA ILE A 439 81.36 21.34 40.79
C ILE A 439 82.67 21.84 40.18
N GLY A 440 82.62 22.61 39.09
CA GLY A 440 83.81 23.22 38.48
C GLY A 440 84.64 24.04 39.48
N ASN A 441 83.99 24.90 40.26
CA ASN A 441 84.65 25.71 41.29
C ASN A 441 85.27 24.86 42.41
N LEU A 442 84.54 23.87 42.95
CA LEU A 442 85.07 22.93 43.95
C LEU A 442 86.26 22.12 43.41
N THR A 443 86.22 21.74 42.14
CA THR A 443 87.32 21.00 41.48
C THR A 443 88.56 21.89 41.35
N GLU A 444 88.37 23.17 41.05
CA GLU A 444 89.44 24.17 41.00
C GLU A 444 90.03 24.44 42.40
N GLN A 445 89.20 24.55 43.44
CA GLN A 445 89.64 24.69 44.84
C GLN A 445 90.44 23.48 45.31
N LEU A 446 89.99 22.25 45.00
CA LEU A 446 90.75 21.03 45.30
C LEU A 446 92.07 20.96 44.53
N ALA A 447 92.11 21.42 43.28
CA ALA A 447 93.33 21.49 42.49
C ALA A 447 94.32 22.53 43.03
N HIS A 448 93.84 23.61 43.65
CA HIS A 448 94.67 24.60 44.36
C HIS A 448 95.22 24.02 45.65
N ALA A 449 94.38 23.48 46.52
CA ALA A 449 94.80 22.89 47.79
C ALA A 449 95.80 21.72 47.61
N ARG A 450 95.64 20.91 46.55
CA ARG A 450 96.60 19.86 46.20
C ARG A 450 97.94 20.41 45.72
N ARG A 451 97.96 21.53 44.99
CA ARG A 451 99.20 22.20 44.56
C ARG A 451 99.92 22.80 45.76
N ASP A 452 99.20 23.46 46.65
CA ASP A 452 99.76 24.08 47.86
C ASP A 452 100.30 23.02 48.82
N GLY A 453 99.57 21.91 49.02
CA GLY A 453 100.02 20.78 49.83
C GLY A 453 101.28 20.10 49.25
N LYS A 454 101.39 20.00 47.92
CA LYS A 454 102.59 19.45 47.27
C LYS A 454 103.80 20.39 47.37
N SER A 455 103.59 21.70 47.23
CA SER A 455 104.63 22.71 47.46
C SER A 455 105.18 22.64 48.90
N ALA A 456 104.28 22.54 49.89
CA ALA A 456 104.68 22.42 51.30
C ALA A 456 105.44 21.10 51.59
N GLN A 457 105.08 20.00 50.91
CA GLN A 457 105.82 18.73 51.00
C GLN A 457 107.22 18.82 50.37
N ASP A 458 107.34 19.44 49.20
CA ASP A 458 108.61 19.63 48.51
C ASP A 458 109.55 20.55 49.33
N GLU A 459 109.01 21.60 49.95
CA GLU A 459 109.75 22.49 50.87
C GLU A 459 110.25 21.75 52.12
N LEU A 460 109.41 20.91 52.75
CA LEU A 460 109.80 20.09 53.89
C LEU A 460 110.93 19.10 53.54
N ALA A 461 110.86 18.48 52.35
CA ALA A 461 111.90 17.57 51.87
C ALA A 461 113.26 18.27 51.69
N VAL A 462 113.25 19.52 51.19
CA VAL A 462 114.46 20.33 51.05
C VAL A 462 115.05 20.69 52.42
N VAL A 463 114.22 21.09 53.38
CA VAL A 463 114.66 21.44 54.74
C VAL A 463 115.23 20.20 55.46
N MET A 464 114.61 19.03 55.33
CA MET A 464 115.17 17.79 55.89
C MET A 464 116.53 17.43 55.28
N GLY A 465 116.69 17.56 53.96
CA GLY A 465 117.98 17.32 53.29
C GLY A 465 119.09 18.30 53.74
N GLN A 466 118.74 19.55 54.02
CA GLN A 466 119.68 20.54 54.58
C GLN A 466 120.09 20.21 56.02
N LEU A 467 119.17 19.68 56.83
CA LEU A 467 119.43 19.31 58.22
C LEU A 467 120.30 18.04 58.34
N GLU A 468 120.14 17.09 57.41
CA GLU A 468 121.03 15.92 57.29
C GLU A 468 122.45 16.32 56.85
N ALA A 469 122.58 17.27 55.92
CA ALA A 469 123.88 17.78 55.48
C ALA A 469 124.65 18.47 56.62
N MET A 470 123.97 19.27 57.45
CA MET A 470 124.61 19.94 58.61
C MET A 470 124.98 18.96 59.73
N ARG A 471 124.30 17.83 59.86
CA ARG A 471 124.62 16.81 60.88
C ARG A 471 125.95 16.10 60.62
N HIS A 472 126.43 16.13 59.37
CA HIS A 472 127.69 15.48 58.98
C HIS A 472 128.92 16.39 59.03
N ASP A 473 128.76 17.70 59.18
CA ASP A 473 129.88 18.64 59.28
C ASP A 473 130.15 19.00 60.76
N GLY A 474 131.28 18.53 61.29
CA GLY A 474 131.63 18.66 62.70
C GLY A 474 131.97 20.10 63.10
N SER A 475 130.99 20.82 63.67
CA SER A 475 131.17 22.14 64.30
C SER A 475 131.18 22.06 65.83
N SER A 476 131.85 23.04 66.45
CA SER A 476 132.09 23.20 67.87
C SER A 476 130.80 23.09 68.72
N GLN A 477 130.91 22.38 69.84
CA GLN A 477 129.79 21.89 70.66
C GLN A 477 128.85 23.00 71.19
N ASP A 478 129.25 24.27 71.18
CA ASP A 478 128.47 25.38 71.76
C ASP A 478 127.57 26.10 70.74
N GLU A 479 127.98 26.20 69.46
CA GLU A 479 127.08 26.66 68.39
C GLU A 479 125.98 25.63 68.10
N ALA A 480 126.34 24.34 68.17
CA ALA A 480 125.38 23.24 68.08
C ALA A 480 124.32 23.31 69.18
N LYS A 481 124.67 23.72 70.42
CA LYS A 481 123.70 23.87 71.52
C LYS A 481 122.74 25.05 71.30
N ALA A 482 123.21 26.18 70.78
CA ALA A 482 122.35 27.34 70.52
C ALA A 482 121.34 27.07 69.38
N ALA A 483 121.78 26.40 68.31
CA ALA A 483 120.90 25.95 67.24
C ALA A 483 119.89 24.89 67.73
N LEU A 484 120.30 24.04 68.68
CA LEU A 484 119.43 23.03 69.29
C LEU A 484 118.32 23.68 70.14
N VAL A 485 118.61 24.74 70.91
CA VAL A 485 117.57 25.50 71.65
C VAL A 485 116.60 26.21 70.71
N GLN A 486 117.06 26.75 69.57
CA GLN A 486 116.17 27.34 68.56
C GLN A 486 115.30 26.29 67.88
N ALA A 487 115.87 25.16 67.48
CA ALA A 487 115.12 24.04 66.92
C ALA A 487 114.12 23.47 67.93
N GLU A 488 114.46 23.38 69.22
CA GLU A 488 113.54 22.99 70.29
C GLU A 488 112.38 23.98 70.44
N GLY A 489 112.64 25.29 70.33
CA GLY A 489 111.60 26.32 70.32
C GLY A 489 110.66 26.23 69.12
N GLU A 490 111.20 25.95 67.93
CA GLU A 490 110.41 25.72 66.72
C GLU A 490 109.61 24.42 66.77
N VAL A 491 110.19 23.35 67.30
CA VAL A 491 109.50 22.08 67.55
C VAL A 491 108.34 22.29 68.53
N ALA A 492 108.54 23.06 69.61
CA ALA A 492 107.47 23.38 70.55
C ALA A 492 106.34 24.20 69.89
N ARG A 493 106.70 25.16 69.02
CA ARG A 493 105.70 25.93 68.24
C ARG A 493 104.93 25.03 67.28
N LEU A 494 105.62 24.16 66.55
CA LEU A 494 105.00 23.20 65.62
C LEU A 494 104.12 22.19 66.37
N GLN A 495 104.54 21.71 67.54
CA GLN A 495 103.72 20.86 68.42
C GLN A 495 102.43 21.58 68.84
N SER A 496 102.50 22.86 69.22
CA SER A 496 101.29 23.64 69.54
C SER A 496 100.36 23.81 68.34
N VAL A 497 100.89 23.97 67.13
CA VAL A 497 100.08 24.04 65.89
C VAL A 497 99.46 22.69 65.59
N VAL A 498 100.21 21.61 65.70
CA VAL A 498 99.72 20.24 65.53
C VAL A 498 98.62 19.94 66.55
N ASP A 499 98.78 20.31 67.82
CA ASP A 499 97.75 20.17 68.83
C ASP A 499 96.50 21.01 68.52
N SER A 500 96.66 22.20 67.96
CA SER A 500 95.53 23.04 67.55
C SER A 500 94.76 22.42 66.37
N LEU A 501 95.47 21.87 65.39
CA LEU A 501 94.88 21.17 64.25
C LEU A 501 94.22 19.86 64.67
N HIS A 502 94.78 19.13 65.64
CA HIS A 502 94.13 17.96 66.22
C HIS A 502 92.81 18.33 66.91
N ARG A 503 92.80 19.39 67.75
CA ARG A 503 91.56 19.85 68.39
C ARG A 503 90.51 20.31 67.37
N GLU A 504 90.93 20.97 66.28
CA GLU A 504 90.03 21.38 65.21
C GLU A 504 89.51 20.18 64.41
N ALA A 505 90.35 19.18 64.13
CA ALA A 505 89.94 17.93 63.49
C ALA A 505 88.94 17.18 64.38
N ASP A 506 89.20 17.07 65.68
CA ASP A 506 88.30 16.44 66.65
C ASP A 506 86.95 17.19 66.71
N ALA A 507 86.96 18.52 66.76
CA ALA A 507 85.74 19.33 66.73
C ALA A 507 84.94 19.12 65.43
N ARG A 508 85.61 19.10 64.27
CA ARG A 508 84.97 18.80 62.99
C ARG A 508 84.40 17.39 62.94
N THR A 509 85.07 16.40 63.55
CA THR A 509 84.53 15.04 63.62
C THR A 509 83.27 14.96 64.48
N GLU A 510 83.19 15.72 65.59
CA GLU A 510 81.97 15.75 66.42
C GLU A 510 80.82 16.48 65.71
N GLU A 511 81.09 17.59 64.99
CA GLU A 511 80.06 18.26 64.18
C GLU A 511 79.51 17.34 63.07
N VAL A 512 80.38 16.57 62.41
CA VAL A 512 79.97 15.55 61.43
C VAL A 512 79.18 14.43 62.11
N ARG A 513 79.56 14.04 63.33
CA ARG A 513 78.84 13.04 64.13
C ARG A 513 77.44 13.52 64.50
N GLU A 514 77.28 14.75 64.96
CA GLU A 514 75.97 15.33 65.29
C GLU A 514 75.07 15.47 64.06
N THR A 515 75.61 15.92 62.94
CA THR A 515 74.83 16.04 61.69
C THR A 515 74.42 14.68 61.15
N ARG A 516 75.28 13.67 61.28
CA ARG A 516 74.95 12.28 60.99
C ARG A 516 73.86 11.74 61.90
N ASP A 517 73.96 11.92 63.22
CA ASP A 517 72.96 11.45 64.18
C ASP A 517 71.58 12.12 63.90
N ARG A 518 71.57 13.41 63.52
CA ARG A 518 70.34 14.12 63.07
C ARG A 518 69.75 13.51 61.79
N ALA A 519 70.59 13.23 60.80
CA ALA A 519 70.15 12.62 59.55
C ALA A 519 69.64 11.18 59.75
N GLU A 520 70.27 10.40 60.63
CA GLU A 520 69.83 9.04 60.99
C GLU A 520 68.47 9.06 61.71
N PHE A 521 68.22 10.06 62.56
CA PHE A 521 66.90 10.25 63.20
C PHE A 521 65.81 10.63 62.19
N GLU A 522 66.10 11.57 61.29
CA GLU A 522 65.17 11.96 60.22
C GLU A 522 64.88 10.78 59.27
N ALA A 523 65.91 9.99 58.92
CA ALA A 523 65.74 8.77 58.13
C ALA A 523 64.82 7.76 58.85
N SER A 524 65.03 7.53 60.15
CA SER A 524 64.18 6.64 60.95
C SER A 524 62.72 7.11 61.01
N GLN A 525 62.49 8.44 61.08
CA GLN A 525 61.14 9.00 61.04
C GLN A 525 60.47 8.82 59.68
N VAL A 526 61.21 9.01 58.58
CA VAL A 526 60.72 8.77 57.22
C VAL A 526 60.40 7.29 57.02
N GLU A 527 61.26 6.38 57.47
CA GLU A 527 61.01 4.93 57.42
C GLU A 527 59.74 4.54 58.17
N ALA A 528 59.52 5.07 59.37
CA ALA A 528 58.29 4.83 60.13
C ALA A 528 57.04 5.31 59.35
N ARG A 529 57.11 6.50 58.74
CA ARG A 529 56.01 7.05 57.95
C ARG A 529 55.75 6.26 56.66
N ILE A 530 56.80 5.73 56.03
CA ILE A 530 56.66 4.83 54.87
C ILE A 530 55.94 3.55 55.29
N GLU A 531 56.28 2.98 56.44
CA GLU A 531 55.65 1.75 56.93
C GLU A 531 54.18 1.96 57.30
N GLU A 532 53.82 3.09 57.91
CA GLU A 532 52.42 3.47 58.13
C GLU A 532 51.64 3.58 56.81
N MET A 533 52.23 4.23 55.80
CA MET A 533 51.63 4.34 54.47
C MET A 533 51.48 2.99 53.78
N ARG A 534 52.43 2.06 53.95
CA ARG A 534 52.33 0.69 53.43
C ARG A 534 51.17 -0.05 54.08
N GLN A 535 51.05 0.00 55.41
CA GLN A 535 49.92 -0.62 56.09
C GLN A 535 48.58 -0.01 55.68
N ALA A 536 48.52 1.30 55.47
CA ALA A 536 47.31 1.96 54.97
C ALA A 536 46.96 1.49 53.54
N ARG A 537 47.96 1.34 52.66
CA ARG A 537 47.79 0.79 51.32
C ARG A 537 47.29 -0.66 51.37
N ASP A 538 47.90 -1.51 52.17
CA ASP A 538 47.51 -2.92 52.26
C ASP A 538 46.06 -3.08 52.79
N ARG A 539 45.62 -2.21 53.71
CA ARG A 539 44.21 -2.15 54.13
C ARG A 539 43.28 -1.70 53.01
N ALA A 540 43.69 -0.71 52.22
CA ALA A 540 42.91 -0.24 51.07
C ALA A 540 42.84 -1.32 49.97
N GLU A 541 43.92 -2.06 49.73
CA GLU A 541 43.94 -3.21 48.82
C GLU A 541 42.96 -4.31 49.29
N GLN A 542 42.94 -4.64 50.58
CA GLN A 542 41.97 -5.58 51.13
C GLN A 542 40.52 -5.11 50.93
N GLN A 543 40.23 -3.82 51.18
CA GLN A 543 38.90 -3.26 50.93
C GLN A 543 38.52 -3.30 49.46
N ALA A 544 39.46 -3.03 48.56
CA ALA A 544 39.23 -3.14 47.11
C ALA A 544 38.89 -4.58 46.71
N THR A 545 39.64 -5.58 47.19
CA THR A 545 39.34 -6.98 46.90
C THR A 545 37.99 -7.44 47.45
N GLN A 546 37.57 -6.93 48.62
CA GLN A 546 36.25 -7.25 49.16
C GLN A 546 35.14 -6.64 48.30
N LEU A 547 35.29 -5.39 47.88
CA LEU A 547 34.33 -4.74 46.99
C LEU A 547 34.25 -5.44 45.62
N GLU A 548 35.37 -5.94 45.09
CA GLU A 548 35.38 -6.75 43.87
C GLU A 548 34.56 -8.03 44.02
N VAL A 549 34.68 -8.73 45.16
CA VAL A 549 33.88 -9.94 45.45
C VAL A 549 32.39 -9.59 45.59
N ASP A 550 32.05 -8.51 46.29
CA ASP A 550 30.66 -8.08 46.47
C ASP A 550 30.03 -7.68 45.13
N ILE A 551 30.77 -6.99 44.26
CA ILE A 551 30.33 -6.63 42.90
C ILE A 551 30.08 -7.90 42.08
N GLU A 552 30.98 -8.88 42.14
CA GLU A 552 30.83 -10.13 41.41
C GLU A 552 29.62 -10.94 41.89
N GLN A 553 29.38 -10.96 43.20
CA GLN A 553 28.18 -11.57 43.76
C GLN A 553 26.91 -10.87 43.25
N ILE A 554 26.84 -9.54 43.32
CA ILE A 554 25.69 -8.76 42.83
C ILE A 554 25.46 -9.01 41.33
N ARG A 555 26.52 -9.09 40.53
CA ARG A 555 26.43 -9.44 39.11
C ARG A 555 25.84 -10.83 38.90
N SER A 556 26.33 -11.84 39.61
CA SER A 556 25.79 -13.21 39.51
C SER A 556 24.32 -13.33 39.95
N GLU A 557 23.92 -12.57 40.98
CA GLU A 557 22.53 -12.50 41.44
C GLU A 557 21.64 -11.76 40.43
N SER A 558 22.17 -10.71 39.79
CA SER A 558 21.49 -10.01 38.71
C SER A 558 21.32 -10.89 37.46
N ASP A 559 22.35 -11.64 37.06
CA ASP A 559 22.33 -12.53 35.91
C ASP A 559 21.34 -13.69 36.09
N SER A 560 21.30 -14.29 37.29
CA SER A 560 20.30 -15.33 37.61
C SER A 560 18.88 -14.79 37.59
N ARG A 561 18.65 -13.57 38.12
CA ARG A 561 17.33 -12.90 38.01
C ARG A 561 16.95 -12.57 36.58
N MET A 562 17.90 -12.13 35.76
CA MET A 562 17.69 -11.87 34.34
C MET A 562 17.31 -13.15 33.58
N GLN A 563 17.97 -14.27 33.89
CA GLN A 563 17.61 -15.58 33.31
C GLN A 563 16.21 -16.04 33.73
N ASP A 564 15.84 -15.87 35.00
CA ASP A 564 14.49 -16.18 35.50
C ASP A 564 13.41 -15.30 34.83
N VAL A 565 13.71 -14.02 34.59
CA VAL A 565 12.80 -13.11 33.88
C VAL A 565 12.70 -13.49 32.40
N ALA A 566 13.82 -13.82 31.75
CA ALA A 566 13.84 -14.24 30.35
C ALA A 566 13.03 -15.53 30.13
N THR A 567 13.19 -16.53 31.01
CA THR A 567 12.40 -17.78 30.95
C THR A 567 10.91 -17.53 31.16
N ARG A 568 10.53 -16.66 32.12
CA ARG A 568 9.13 -16.25 32.30
C ARG A 568 8.57 -15.48 31.11
N SER A 569 9.38 -14.64 30.45
CA SER A 569 8.98 -13.94 29.23
C SER A 569 8.69 -14.94 28.11
N GLN A 570 9.60 -15.88 27.87
CA GLN A 570 9.43 -16.94 26.87
C GLN A 570 8.20 -17.82 27.13
N GLU A 571 7.96 -18.18 28.39
CA GLU A 571 6.73 -18.89 28.78
C GLU A 571 5.48 -18.05 28.49
N SER A 572 5.51 -16.74 28.79
CA SER A 572 4.39 -15.84 28.51
C SER A 572 4.13 -15.67 27.00
N GLU A 573 5.18 -15.55 26.19
CA GLU A 573 5.11 -15.49 24.73
C GLU A 573 4.50 -16.77 24.15
N SER A 574 4.93 -17.94 24.63
CA SER A 574 4.34 -19.22 24.21
C SER A 574 2.85 -19.33 24.55
N ARG A 575 2.43 -18.77 25.69
CA ARG A 575 1.01 -18.72 26.09
C ARG A 575 0.20 -17.76 25.22
N VAL A 576 0.78 -16.64 24.81
CA VAL A 576 0.14 -15.69 23.89
C VAL A 576 0.01 -16.31 22.51
N GLN A 577 1.05 -16.92 21.95
CA GLN A 577 0.99 -17.62 20.66
C GLN A 577 -0.07 -18.74 20.65
N ALA A 578 -0.19 -19.50 21.74
CA ALA A 578 -1.22 -20.51 21.89
C ALA A 578 -2.64 -19.90 21.98
N ALA A 579 -2.78 -18.73 22.59
CA ALA A 579 -4.06 -18.00 22.61
C ALA A 579 -4.43 -17.48 21.23
N ASP A 580 -3.48 -16.90 20.50
CA ASP A 580 -3.68 -16.39 19.13
C ASP A 580 -4.11 -17.51 18.18
N SER A 581 -3.46 -18.68 18.28
CA SER A 581 -3.84 -19.86 17.49
C SER A 581 -5.29 -20.31 17.76
N ARG A 582 -5.74 -20.20 19.02
CA ARG A 582 -7.12 -20.53 19.40
C ARG A 582 -8.12 -19.48 18.92
N VAL A 583 -7.72 -18.21 18.87
CA VAL A 583 -8.55 -17.12 18.32
C VAL A 583 -8.71 -17.30 16.82
N GLN A 584 -7.63 -17.58 16.08
CA GLN A 584 -7.69 -17.87 14.64
C GLN A 584 -8.60 -19.06 14.33
N GLU A 585 -8.53 -20.13 15.11
CA GLU A 585 -9.43 -21.29 14.97
C GLU A 585 -10.90 -20.91 15.22
N ALA A 586 -11.16 -20.03 16.20
CA ALA A 586 -12.51 -19.54 16.49
C ALA A 586 -13.05 -18.64 15.37
N GLU A 587 -12.21 -17.78 14.79
CA GLU A 587 -12.56 -16.93 13.64
C GLU A 587 -12.92 -17.76 12.41
N LEU A 588 -12.14 -18.80 12.10
CA LEU A 588 -12.45 -19.74 11.01
C LEU A 588 -13.80 -20.43 11.23
N ARG A 589 -14.07 -20.90 12.46
CA ARG A 589 -15.37 -21.51 12.80
C ARG A 589 -16.53 -20.52 12.70
N LEU A 590 -16.31 -19.25 13.02
CA LEU A 590 -17.32 -18.20 12.85
C LEU A 590 -17.59 -17.95 11.36
N GLY A 591 -16.55 -17.86 10.52
CA GLY A 591 -16.71 -17.73 9.07
C GLY A 591 -17.46 -18.91 8.45
N GLU A 592 -17.17 -20.14 8.87
CA GLU A 592 -17.94 -21.32 8.46
C GLU A 592 -19.41 -21.27 8.90
N ALA A 593 -19.68 -20.78 10.12
CA ALA A 593 -21.05 -20.62 10.61
C ALA A 593 -21.82 -19.52 9.86
N GLU A 594 -21.15 -18.42 9.51
CA GLU A 594 -21.70 -17.34 8.68
C GLU A 594 -22.04 -17.84 7.27
N GLY A 595 -21.14 -18.60 6.63
CA GLY A 595 -21.42 -19.22 5.34
C GLY A 595 -22.64 -20.15 5.38
N ARG A 596 -22.76 -20.97 6.44
CA ARG A 596 -23.94 -21.83 6.65
C ARG A 596 -25.24 -21.04 6.87
N LEU A 597 -25.17 -19.86 7.48
CA LEU A 597 -26.33 -18.98 7.64
C LEU A 597 -26.73 -18.35 6.30
N GLN A 598 -25.79 -17.89 5.49
CA GLN A 598 -26.08 -17.37 4.14
C GLN A 598 -26.72 -18.44 3.23
N ASP A 599 -26.22 -19.68 3.29
CA ASP A 599 -26.84 -20.81 2.60
C ASP A 599 -28.26 -21.10 3.10
N ALA A 600 -28.52 -20.96 4.41
CA ALA A 600 -29.86 -21.12 4.96
C ALA A 600 -30.80 -19.99 4.55
N GLU A 601 -30.32 -18.74 4.52
CA GLU A 601 -31.08 -17.57 4.08
C GLU A 601 -31.46 -17.66 2.59
N SER A 602 -30.53 -18.03 1.72
CA SER A 602 -30.82 -18.21 0.28
C SER A 602 -31.88 -19.30 0.05
N ARG A 603 -31.82 -20.41 0.80
CA ARG A 603 -32.84 -21.47 0.75
C ARG A 603 -34.20 -21.00 1.27
N LEU A 604 -34.23 -20.13 2.28
CA LEU A 604 -35.47 -19.52 2.76
C LEU A 604 -36.07 -18.58 1.72
N GLN A 605 -35.27 -17.73 1.08
CA GLN A 605 -35.74 -16.87 -0.02
C GLN A 605 -36.28 -17.67 -1.21
N GLU A 606 -35.62 -18.78 -1.57
CA GLU A 606 -36.12 -19.69 -2.60
C GLU A 606 -37.45 -20.33 -2.18
N ALA A 607 -37.59 -20.74 -0.92
CA ALA A 607 -38.85 -21.28 -0.41
C ALA A 607 -39.97 -20.22 -0.40
N GLU A 608 -39.65 -18.97 -0.05
CA GLU A 608 -40.60 -17.84 -0.09
C GLU A 608 -41.06 -17.54 -1.51
N SER A 609 -40.14 -17.46 -2.49
CA SER A 609 -40.52 -17.25 -3.90
C SER A 609 -41.43 -18.36 -4.43
N ARG A 610 -41.14 -19.63 -4.10
CA ARG A 610 -42.00 -20.77 -4.45
C ARG A 610 -43.38 -20.68 -3.80
N ALA A 611 -43.46 -20.24 -2.54
CA ALA A 611 -44.73 -20.02 -1.86
C ALA A 611 -45.52 -18.88 -2.52
N GLN A 612 -44.86 -17.78 -2.90
CA GLN A 612 -45.46 -16.67 -3.62
C GLN A 612 -46.05 -17.12 -4.97
N ASP A 613 -45.30 -17.88 -5.75
CA ASP A 613 -45.75 -18.46 -7.02
C ASP A 613 -46.96 -19.38 -6.82
N ALA A 614 -46.96 -20.22 -5.78
CA ALA A 614 -48.09 -21.07 -5.45
C ALA A 614 -49.34 -20.24 -5.11
N ILE A 615 -49.18 -19.16 -4.36
CA ILE A 615 -50.27 -18.22 -4.04
C ILE A 615 -50.82 -17.58 -5.32
N SER A 616 -49.97 -17.09 -6.22
CA SER A 616 -50.41 -16.50 -7.49
C SER A 616 -51.16 -17.50 -8.37
N ARG A 617 -50.71 -18.76 -8.43
CA ARG A 617 -51.43 -19.82 -9.15
C ARG A 617 -52.79 -20.14 -8.53
N LEU A 618 -52.89 -20.15 -7.20
CA LEU A 618 -54.18 -20.31 -6.52
C LEU A 618 -55.13 -19.14 -6.80
N GLN A 619 -54.62 -17.91 -6.80
CA GLN A 619 -55.39 -16.72 -7.17
C GLN A 619 -55.88 -16.74 -8.63
N GLU A 620 -55.16 -17.38 -9.55
CA GLU A 620 -55.61 -17.56 -10.94
C GLU A 620 -56.67 -18.67 -11.09
N VAL A 621 -56.62 -19.71 -10.25
CA VAL A 621 -57.60 -20.81 -10.26
C VAL A 621 -58.95 -20.34 -9.73
N GLU A 622 -58.98 -19.44 -8.74
CA GLU A 622 -60.21 -18.95 -8.12
C GLU A 622 -61.24 -18.35 -9.11
N PRO A 623 -60.90 -17.41 -10.01
CA PRO A 623 -61.86 -16.88 -10.99
C PRO A 623 -62.26 -17.94 -12.03
N ARG A 624 -61.38 -18.90 -12.36
CA ARG A 624 -61.72 -20.00 -13.27
C ARG A 624 -62.74 -20.95 -12.65
N LEU A 625 -62.66 -21.18 -11.34
CA LEU A 625 -63.65 -21.95 -10.60
C LEU A 625 -65.00 -21.22 -10.59
N GLN A 626 -65.00 -19.90 -10.36
CA GLN A 626 -66.21 -19.07 -10.43
C GLN A 626 -66.85 -19.08 -11.83
N ASP A 627 -66.05 -18.99 -12.90
CA ASP A 627 -66.55 -19.12 -14.27
C ASP A 627 -67.15 -20.50 -14.53
N ALA A 628 -66.47 -21.57 -14.10
CA ALA A 628 -66.98 -22.93 -14.23
C ALA A 628 -68.31 -23.11 -13.48
N ASP A 629 -68.42 -22.62 -12.25
CA ASP A 629 -69.68 -22.65 -11.49
C ASP A 629 -70.78 -21.87 -12.21
N SER A 630 -70.49 -20.69 -12.78
CA SER A 630 -71.47 -19.91 -13.53
C SER A 630 -71.98 -20.64 -14.78
N ARG A 631 -71.08 -21.36 -15.48
CA ARG A 631 -71.41 -22.19 -16.64
C ARG A 631 -72.24 -23.41 -16.27
N VAL A 632 -71.97 -24.02 -15.12
CA VAL A 632 -72.80 -25.12 -14.58
C VAL A 632 -74.20 -24.61 -14.27
N HIS A 633 -74.34 -23.47 -13.59
CA HIS A 633 -75.65 -22.87 -13.32
C HIS A 633 -76.42 -22.53 -14.61
N GLU A 634 -75.74 -22.01 -15.65
CA GLU A 634 -76.39 -21.75 -16.94
C GLU A 634 -76.82 -23.05 -17.63
N ALA A 635 -76.00 -24.10 -17.58
CA ALA A 635 -76.34 -25.40 -18.12
C ALA A 635 -77.55 -26.03 -17.40
N GLU A 636 -77.62 -25.91 -16.08
CA GLU A 636 -78.77 -26.34 -15.29
C GLU A 636 -80.05 -25.58 -15.67
N ALA A 637 -79.97 -24.26 -15.86
CA ALA A 637 -81.10 -23.45 -16.30
C ALA A 637 -81.61 -23.87 -17.69
N ARG A 638 -80.69 -24.10 -18.64
CA ARG A 638 -81.05 -24.60 -19.98
C ARG A 638 -81.66 -26.00 -19.93
N PHE A 639 -81.19 -26.85 -19.02
CA PHE A 639 -81.76 -28.18 -18.83
C PHE A 639 -83.19 -28.10 -18.30
N GLN A 640 -83.46 -27.24 -17.31
CA GLN A 640 -84.83 -27.00 -16.82
C GLN A 640 -85.76 -26.43 -17.91
N GLU A 641 -85.25 -25.51 -18.75
CA GLU A 641 -86.01 -25.01 -19.90
C GLU A 641 -86.33 -26.15 -20.89
N ALA A 642 -85.35 -27.00 -21.20
CA ALA A 642 -85.57 -28.16 -22.07
C ALA A 642 -86.60 -29.14 -21.49
N GLU A 643 -86.56 -29.41 -20.18
CA GLU A 643 -87.56 -30.24 -19.51
C GLU A 643 -88.97 -29.63 -19.59
N SER A 644 -89.13 -28.33 -19.35
CA SER A 644 -90.43 -27.66 -19.46
C SER A 644 -90.98 -27.68 -20.90
N ARG A 645 -90.11 -27.52 -21.91
CA ARG A 645 -90.48 -27.67 -23.31
C ARG A 645 -90.88 -29.10 -23.67
N LEU A 646 -90.19 -30.10 -23.12
CA LEU A 646 -90.57 -31.50 -23.29
C LEU A 646 -91.95 -31.76 -22.68
N GLN A 647 -92.22 -31.26 -21.47
CA GLN A 647 -93.55 -31.35 -20.85
C GLN A 647 -94.64 -30.68 -21.69
N GLU A 648 -94.35 -29.53 -22.30
CA GLU A 648 -95.29 -28.87 -23.22
C GLU A 648 -95.49 -29.66 -24.52
N PHE A 649 -94.45 -30.27 -25.06
CA PHE A 649 -94.58 -31.15 -26.22
C PHE A 649 -95.42 -32.39 -25.89
N ASP A 650 -95.20 -33.00 -24.73
CA ASP A 650 -95.99 -34.15 -24.27
C ASP A 650 -97.47 -33.78 -24.11
N SER A 651 -97.78 -32.62 -23.51
CA SER A 651 -99.18 -32.17 -23.39
C SER A 651 -99.83 -31.91 -24.75
N ARG A 652 -99.11 -31.30 -25.70
CA ARG A 652 -99.60 -31.11 -27.07
C ARG A 652 -99.78 -32.43 -27.81
N MET A 653 -98.91 -33.42 -27.60
CA MET A 653 -99.05 -34.75 -28.18
C MET A 653 -100.27 -35.48 -27.61
N GLU A 654 -100.53 -35.37 -26.30
CA GLU A 654 -101.73 -35.93 -25.66
C GLU A 654 -103.01 -35.26 -26.21
N GLU A 655 -103.02 -33.94 -26.36
CA GLU A 655 -104.14 -33.21 -26.98
C GLU A 655 -104.37 -33.62 -28.45
N ALA A 656 -103.29 -33.71 -29.23
CA ALA A 656 -103.36 -34.13 -30.63
C ALA A 656 -103.81 -35.60 -30.78
N ALA A 657 -103.37 -36.48 -29.87
CA ALA A 657 -103.85 -37.85 -29.79
C ALA A 657 -105.35 -37.88 -29.46
N GLY A 658 -105.82 -37.08 -28.51
CA GLY A 658 -107.24 -36.92 -28.21
C GLY A 658 -108.06 -36.43 -29.41
N GLN A 659 -107.58 -35.43 -30.14
CA GLN A 659 -108.22 -34.94 -31.36
C GLN A 659 -108.26 -36.02 -32.46
N ARG A 660 -107.19 -36.81 -32.61
CA ARG A 660 -107.13 -37.93 -33.55
C ARG A 660 -108.17 -39.00 -33.23
N VAL A 661 -108.28 -39.41 -31.97
CA VAL A 661 -109.30 -40.37 -31.52
C VAL A 661 -110.69 -39.84 -31.84
N GLN A 662 -110.97 -38.57 -31.53
CA GLN A 662 -112.27 -37.95 -31.83
C GLN A 662 -112.55 -37.87 -33.34
N ALA A 663 -111.51 -37.63 -34.17
CA ALA A 663 -111.63 -37.65 -35.62
C ALA A 663 -111.88 -39.07 -36.17
N GLU A 664 -111.22 -40.09 -35.62
CA GLU A 664 -111.46 -41.51 -35.94
C GLU A 664 -112.88 -41.93 -35.57
N GLU A 665 -113.38 -41.55 -34.39
CA GLU A 665 -114.77 -41.76 -33.98
C GLU A 665 -115.78 -41.09 -34.94
N ASN A 666 -115.50 -39.85 -35.37
CA ASN A 666 -116.34 -39.17 -36.36
C ASN A 666 -116.27 -39.85 -37.75
N SER A 667 -115.09 -40.28 -38.18
CA SER A 667 -114.90 -40.99 -39.45
C SER A 667 -115.63 -42.32 -39.46
N THR A 668 -115.55 -43.09 -38.37
CA THR A 668 -116.29 -44.36 -38.21
C THR A 668 -117.80 -44.13 -38.17
N ARG A 669 -118.28 -43.06 -37.52
CA ARG A 669 -119.70 -42.66 -37.58
C ARG A 669 -120.15 -42.37 -39.01
N LEU A 670 -119.42 -41.52 -39.73
CA LEU A 670 -119.71 -41.20 -41.14
C LEU A 670 -119.65 -42.44 -42.03
N GLN A 671 -118.71 -43.35 -41.77
CA GLN A 671 -118.60 -44.61 -42.51
C GLN A 671 -119.83 -45.50 -42.27
N ASN A 672 -120.31 -45.59 -41.02
CA ASN A 672 -121.54 -46.31 -40.71
C ASN A 672 -122.76 -45.69 -41.42
N GLU A 673 -122.90 -44.36 -41.38
CA GLU A 673 -123.94 -43.63 -42.13
C GLU A 673 -123.86 -43.89 -43.65
N MET A 674 -122.64 -43.92 -44.22
CA MET A 674 -122.43 -44.28 -45.62
C MET A 674 -122.90 -45.71 -45.91
N THR A 675 -122.54 -46.69 -45.08
CA THR A 675 -122.97 -48.08 -45.28
C THR A 675 -124.50 -48.24 -45.16
N GLU A 676 -125.15 -47.43 -44.32
CA GLU A 676 -126.61 -47.38 -44.22
C GLU A 676 -127.22 -46.80 -45.50
N MET A 677 -126.71 -45.65 -45.98
CA MET A 677 -127.14 -45.07 -47.25
C MET A 677 -126.88 -45.98 -48.46
N GLU A 678 -125.74 -46.68 -48.50
CA GLU A 678 -125.47 -47.71 -49.50
C GLU A 678 -126.51 -48.83 -49.45
N GLY A 679 -126.89 -49.28 -48.24
CA GLY A 679 -127.98 -50.22 -48.03
C GLY A 679 -129.33 -49.71 -48.53
N GLU A 680 -129.64 -48.44 -48.31
CA GLU A 680 -130.85 -47.80 -48.84
C GLU A 680 -130.83 -47.71 -50.37
N VAL A 681 -129.69 -47.35 -50.97
CA VAL A 681 -129.51 -47.33 -52.43
C VAL A 681 -129.70 -48.74 -53.00
N VAL A 682 -129.13 -49.78 -52.37
CA VAL A 682 -129.36 -51.17 -52.78
C VAL A 682 -130.86 -51.51 -52.71
N ARG A 683 -131.56 -51.14 -51.64
CA ARG A 683 -133.00 -51.34 -51.55
C ARG A 683 -133.77 -50.61 -52.67
N ILE A 684 -133.50 -49.32 -52.89
CA ILE A 684 -134.14 -48.52 -53.95
C ILE A 684 -133.82 -49.10 -55.33
N THR A 685 -132.59 -49.56 -55.56
CA THR A 685 -132.23 -50.21 -56.83
C THR A 685 -132.94 -51.55 -57.01
N THR A 686 -133.14 -52.36 -55.95
CA THR A 686 -133.96 -53.57 -56.04
C THR A 686 -135.43 -53.26 -56.37
N GLU A 687 -136.00 -52.24 -55.72
CA GLU A 687 -137.35 -51.74 -56.03
C GLU A 687 -137.41 -51.25 -57.49
N LEU A 688 -136.43 -50.47 -57.94
CA LEU A 688 -136.30 -50.00 -59.32
C LEU A 688 -136.18 -51.17 -60.31
N THR A 689 -135.42 -52.20 -60.02
CA THR A 689 -135.29 -53.38 -60.91
C THR A 689 -136.59 -54.18 -60.99
N MET A 690 -137.36 -54.24 -59.90
CA MET A 690 -138.67 -54.90 -59.90
C MET A 690 -139.65 -54.11 -60.77
N VAL A 691 -139.72 -52.79 -60.60
CA VAL A 691 -140.51 -51.88 -61.46
C VAL A 691 -140.05 -51.95 -62.93
N LYS A 692 -138.74 -52.10 -63.17
CA LYS A 692 -138.17 -52.21 -64.51
C LYS A 692 -138.48 -53.57 -65.17
N ALA A 693 -138.54 -54.66 -64.40
CA ALA A 693 -139.01 -55.96 -64.88
C ALA A 693 -140.52 -55.96 -65.17
N GLU A 694 -141.31 -55.24 -64.37
CA GLU A 694 -142.72 -54.97 -64.66
C GLU A 694 -142.88 -54.12 -65.94
N LEU A 695 -141.96 -53.18 -66.20
CA LEU A 695 -141.96 -52.33 -67.39
C LEU A 695 -141.45 -53.06 -68.66
N ASP A 696 -140.41 -53.88 -68.56
CA ASP A 696 -139.88 -54.70 -69.66
C ASP A 696 -140.86 -55.84 -70.04
N GLY A 697 -141.80 -56.20 -69.16
CA GLY A 697 -142.96 -57.03 -69.49
C GLY A 697 -144.02 -56.33 -70.36
N ALA A 698 -143.99 -54.99 -70.44
CA ALA A 698 -144.97 -54.20 -71.17
C ALA A 698 -144.48 -53.70 -72.55
N TYR A 699 -143.18 -53.56 -72.80
CA TYR A 699 -142.62 -53.09 -74.09
C TYR A 699 -141.20 -53.62 -74.37
N GLY A 700 -140.95 -54.21 -75.56
CA GLY A 700 -139.71 -54.93 -75.93
C GLY A 700 -138.41 -54.11 -76.09
N THR A 701 -137.29 -54.83 -76.26
CA THR A 701 -135.91 -54.42 -75.89
C THR A 701 -135.08 -53.57 -76.85
N ARG A 702 -134.31 -52.68 -76.22
CA ARG A 702 -133.35 -51.65 -76.70
C ARG A 702 -132.02 -52.20 -77.24
N ALA A 703 -131.84 -53.51 -77.36
CA ALA A 703 -130.56 -54.13 -77.74
C ALA A 703 -130.18 -53.90 -79.22
N GLN A 704 -131.14 -53.48 -80.06
CA GLN A 704 -130.92 -53.20 -81.48
C GLN A 704 -130.25 -51.83 -81.79
N ARG A 705 -129.98 -50.97 -80.79
CA ARG A 705 -129.47 -49.59 -81.01
C ARG A 705 -128.05 -49.30 -80.52
N ALA A 706 -127.30 -50.26 -79.99
CA ALA A 706 -125.99 -50.00 -79.37
C ALA A 706 -124.75 -50.31 -80.26
N ALA A 707 -124.93 -50.64 -81.55
CA ALA A 707 -123.84 -51.11 -82.41
C ALA A 707 -123.02 -50.00 -83.13
N GLU A 708 -123.26 -48.71 -82.90
CA GLU A 708 -122.80 -47.64 -83.81
C GLU A 708 -121.83 -46.55 -83.25
N ALA A 709 -121.29 -46.65 -82.03
CA ALA A 709 -120.56 -45.52 -81.43
C ALA A 709 -119.18 -45.86 -80.82
N ALA A 710 -118.24 -46.30 -81.66
CA ALA A 710 -116.80 -46.24 -81.39
C ALA A 710 -116.14 -45.23 -82.35
N ALA A 711 -115.57 -44.12 -81.86
CA ALA A 711 -114.46 -43.32 -82.45
C ALA A 711 -114.45 -41.84 -81.97
N ASN A 712 -113.44 -41.37 -81.22
CA ASN A 712 -113.13 -39.92 -81.13
C ASN A 712 -111.63 -39.64 -80.80
N PRO A 713 -110.96 -38.67 -81.46
CA PRO A 713 -109.49 -38.49 -81.47
C PRO A 713 -108.89 -37.46 -80.48
N GLU A 714 -109.65 -36.92 -79.52
CA GLU A 714 -109.20 -35.80 -78.67
C GLU A 714 -108.09 -36.16 -77.67
N PHE A 715 -107.98 -37.43 -77.26
CA PHE A 715 -107.00 -37.88 -76.27
C PHE A 715 -105.54 -37.83 -76.76
N GLN A 716 -105.31 -37.81 -78.08
CA GLN A 716 -103.95 -37.87 -78.61
C GLN A 716 -103.21 -36.53 -78.54
N ASN A 717 -103.94 -35.42 -78.56
CA ASN A 717 -103.37 -34.07 -78.60
C ASN A 717 -102.88 -33.58 -77.22
N GLU A 718 -103.40 -34.15 -76.13
CA GLU A 718 -103.06 -33.75 -74.76
C GLU A 718 -101.70 -34.32 -74.31
N ILE A 719 -101.27 -35.44 -74.90
CA ILE A 719 -100.00 -36.10 -74.61
C ILE A 719 -98.81 -35.29 -75.15
N ASP A 720 -98.95 -34.67 -76.33
CA ASP A 720 -97.87 -33.89 -76.95
C ASP A 720 -97.61 -32.56 -76.23
N ALA A 721 -98.64 -31.98 -75.58
CA ALA A 721 -98.52 -30.76 -74.79
C ALA A 721 -97.76 -30.94 -73.46
N LEU A 722 -97.70 -32.16 -72.92
CA LEU A 722 -96.98 -32.48 -71.68
C LEU A 722 -95.48 -32.71 -71.90
N ASN A 723 -95.06 -33.09 -73.11
CA ASN A 723 -93.65 -33.35 -73.43
C ASN A 723 -92.82 -32.08 -73.64
N THR A 724 -93.41 -31.02 -74.17
CA THR A 724 -92.73 -29.72 -74.37
C THR A 724 -92.38 -29.06 -73.03
N ARG A 725 -93.23 -29.21 -72.02
CA ARG A 725 -93.03 -28.62 -70.68
C ARG A 725 -91.88 -29.27 -69.88
N ASN A 726 -91.54 -30.52 -70.16
CA ASN A 726 -90.40 -31.21 -69.52
C ASN A 726 -89.05 -30.74 -70.08
N ILE A 727 -89.01 -30.25 -71.33
CA ILE A 727 -87.80 -29.76 -71.98
C ILE A 727 -87.42 -28.37 -71.41
N GLU A 728 -88.40 -27.52 -71.12
CA GLU A 728 -88.18 -26.19 -70.53
C GLU A 728 -87.62 -26.28 -69.09
N LEU A 729 -88.14 -27.20 -68.27
CA LEU A 729 -87.66 -27.41 -66.89
C LEU A 729 -86.23 -27.96 -66.81
N THR A 730 -85.75 -28.63 -67.86
CA THR A 730 -84.37 -29.15 -67.93
C THR A 730 -83.35 -28.09 -68.31
N GLU A 731 -83.74 -27.06 -69.08
CA GLU A 731 -82.89 -25.90 -69.38
C GLU A 731 -82.75 -24.93 -68.19
N GLU A 732 -83.78 -24.79 -67.35
CA GLU A 732 -83.73 -23.99 -66.12
C GLU A 732 -82.78 -24.58 -65.06
N LEU A 733 -82.72 -25.91 -64.95
CA LEU A 733 -81.75 -26.61 -64.08
C LEU A 733 -80.30 -26.45 -64.56
N ALA A 734 -80.06 -26.27 -65.87
CA ALA A 734 -78.74 -26.01 -66.42
C ALA A 734 -78.26 -24.57 -66.15
N ASN A 735 -79.17 -23.59 -66.21
CA ASN A 735 -78.85 -22.19 -65.92
C ASN A 735 -78.53 -21.93 -64.44
N LEU A 736 -79.24 -22.57 -63.51
CA LEU A 736 -78.97 -22.44 -62.05
C LEU A 736 -77.64 -23.08 -61.61
N LYS A 737 -77.10 -24.03 -62.39
CA LYS A 737 -75.79 -24.62 -62.14
C LYS A 737 -74.63 -23.72 -62.60
N SER A 738 -74.87 -22.82 -63.56
CA SER A 738 -73.90 -21.82 -64.02
C SER A 738 -73.81 -20.59 -63.10
N GLN A 739 -74.83 -20.35 -62.25
CA GLN A 739 -74.91 -19.18 -61.37
C GLN A 739 -74.31 -19.41 -59.96
N ARG A 740 -73.77 -20.60 -59.68
CA ARG A 740 -73.01 -20.90 -58.46
C ARG A 740 -71.51 -20.87 -58.76
N GLY A 741 -70.98 -19.66 -58.88
CA GLY A 741 -69.58 -19.37 -59.19
C GLY A 741 -68.61 -19.88 -58.11
N GLY A 742 -67.74 -20.80 -58.49
CA GLY A 742 -66.55 -21.21 -57.75
C GLY A 742 -65.23 -20.63 -58.31
N GLY A 743 -65.30 -19.64 -59.20
CA GLY A 743 -64.12 -19.09 -59.90
C GLY A 743 -63.17 -18.27 -59.02
N ASP A 744 -63.72 -17.39 -58.17
CA ASP A 744 -62.89 -16.44 -57.40
C ASP A 744 -62.14 -17.13 -56.25
N LEU A 745 -62.75 -18.14 -55.62
CA LEU A 745 -62.10 -18.95 -54.60
C LEU A 745 -61.01 -19.85 -55.19
N GLN A 746 -61.25 -20.39 -56.39
CA GLN A 746 -60.29 -21.25 -57.09
C GLN A 746 -59.08 -20.45 -57.58
N GLN A 747 -59.29 -19.27 -58.17
CA GLN A 747 -58.18 -18.39 -58.59
C GLN A 747 -57.35 -17.92 -57.40
N ARG A 748 -57.98 -17.62 -56.26
CA ARG A 748 -57.26 -17.20 -55.05
C ARG A 748 -56.47 -18.35 -54.41
N ALA A 749 -56.97 -19.58 -54.50
CA ALA A 749 -56.23 -20.77 -54.10
C ALA A 749 -55.00 -20.97 -55.00
N GLU A 750 -55.15 -20.85 -56.32
CA GLU A 750 -54.04 -20.96 -57.28
C GLU A 750 -52.98 -19.87 -57.10
N THR A 751 -53.37 -18.63 -56.80
CA THR A 751 -52.40 -17.55 -56.51
C THR A 751 -51.63 -17.80 -55.21
N LEU A 752 -52.33 -18.25 -54.16
CA LEU A 752 -51.69 -18.55 -52.87
C LEU A 752 -50.75 -19.75 -52.97
N GLU A 753 -51.11 -20.78 -53.75
CA GLU A 753 -50.22 -21.91 -54.03
C GLU A 753 -48.97 -21.48 -54.80
N LYS A 754 -49.10 -20.54 -55.74
CA LYS A 754 -47.95 -19.98 -56.48
C LYS A 754 -47.03 -19.17 -55.57
N GLU A 755 -47.58 -18.28 -54.74
CA GLU A 755 -46.81 -17.48 -53.78
C GLU A 755 -46.12 -18.36 -52.73
N LEU A 756 -46.81 -19.38 -52.20
CA LEU A 756 -46.20 -20.35 -51.29
C LEU A 756 -45.05 -21.09 -51.96
N ARG A 757 -45.19 -21.46 -53.24
CA ARG A 757 -44.11 -22.12 -53.98
C ARG A 757 -42.90 -21.22 -54.20
N GLU A 758 -43.12 -19.97 -54.59
CA GLU A 758 -42.05 -18.97 -54.75
C GLU A 758 -41.32 -18.70 -53.43
N THR A 759 -42.04 -18.57 -52.32
CA THR A 759 -41.40 -18.40 -50.99
C THR A 759 -40.59 -19.63 -50.58
N ILE A 760 -41.08 -20.84 -50.88
CA ILE A 760 -40.32 -22.09 -50.61
C ILE A 760 -39.03 -22.11 -51.45
N ASP A 761 -39.10 -21.75 -52.73
CA ASP A 761 -37.92 -21.67 -53.61
C ASP A 761 -36.89 -20.64 -53.09
N ASP A 762 -37.34 -19.49 -52.59
CA ASP A 762 -36.49 -18.48 -51.95
C ASP A 762 -35.84 -18.98 -50.66
N TYR A 763 -36.57 -19.71 -49.82
CA TYR A 763 -36.01 -20.34 -48.61
C TYR A 763 -34.99 -21.42 -48.97
N GLU A 764 -35.23 -22.21 -50.02
CA GLU A 764 -34.24 -23.17 -50.52
C GLU A 764 -32.98 -22.48 -51.04
N ALA A 765 -33.12 -21.38 -51.77
CA ALA A 765 -32.00 -20.59 -52.26
C ALA A 765 -31.19 -19.97 -51.11
N MET A 766 -31.87 -19.38 -50.11
CA MET A 766 -31.24 -18.81 -48.93
C MET A 766 -30.52 -19.88 -48.09
N THR A 767 -31.09 -21.09 -48.01
CA THR A 767 -30.47 -22.22 -47.31
C THR A 767 -29.24 -22.73 -48.06
N LYS A 768 -29.31 -22.85 -49.40
CA LYS A 768 -28.14 -23.21 -50.23
C LYS A 768 -27.02 -22.19 -50.08
N ALA A 769 -27.34 -20.89 -50.14
CA ALA A 769 -26.37 -19.82 -49.94
C ALA A 769 -25.75 -19.86 -48.53
N SER A 770 -26.54 -20.12 -47.48
CA SER A 770 -26.01 -20.27 -46.11
C SER A 770 -25.05 -21.46 -45.99
N ILE A 771 -25.35 -22.57 -46.66
CA ILE A 771 -24.45 -23.74 -46.70
C ILE A 771 -23.17 -23.42 -47.48
N GLU A 772 -23.25 -22.65 -48.57
CA GLU A 772 -22.07 -22.22 -49.33
C GLU A 772 -21.18 -21.28 -48.52
N PHE A 773 -21.76 -20.32 -47.79
CA PHE A 773 -20.99 -19.45 -46.90
C PHE A 773 -20.35 -20.21 -45.75
N GLU A 774 -21.03 -21.19 -45.14
CA GLU A 774 -20.40 -22.01 -44.10
C GLU A 774 -19.26 -22.87 -44.68
N LYS A 775 -19.41 -23.39 -45.91
CA LYS A 775 -18.31 -24.10 -46.61
C LYS A 775 -17.13 -23.19 -46.91
N GLU A 776 -17.36 -21.94 -47.32
CA GLU A 776 -16.29 -20.97 -47.54
C GLU A 776 -15.61 -20.59 -46.23
N ARG A 777 -16.39 -20.42 -45.17
CA ARG A 777 -15.88 -20.20 -43.82
C ARG A 777 -15.02 -21.37 -43.33
N GLU A 778 -15.47 -22.62 -43.51
CA GLU A 778 -14.68 -23.81 -43.20
C GLU A 778 -13.36 -23.86 -44.00
N ARG A 779 -13.37 -23.44 -45.28
CA ARG A 779 -12.13 -23.32 -46.08
C ARG A 779 -11.19 -22.27 -45.51
N PHE A 780 -11.69 -21.10 -45.11
CA PHE A 780 -10.87 -20.06 -44.51
C PHE A 780 -10.33 -20.48 -43.14
N GLU A 781 -11.15 -21.15 -42.31
CA GLU A 781 -10.71 -21.73 -41.03
C GLU A 781 -9.59 -22.76 -41.27
N GLY A 782 -9.73 -23.63 -42.28
CA GLY A 782 -8.67 -24.57 -42.66
C GLY A 782 -7.38 -23.90 -43.17
N VAL A 783 -7.48 -22.79 -43.91
CA VAL A 783 -6.30 -22.00 -44.32
C VAL A 783 -5.64 -21.37 -43.09
N ILE A 784 -6.41 -20.79 -42.17
CA ILE A 784 -5.91 -20.21 -40.93
C ILE A 784 -5.19 -21.26 -40.09
N ASP A 785 -5.76 -22.45 -39.94
CA ASP A 785 -5.14 -23.54 -39.20
C ASP A 785 -3.84 -24.01 -39.88
N SER A 786 -3.82 -24.14 -41.21
CA SER A 786 -2.58 -24.48 -41.94
C SER A 786 -1.48 -23.41 -41.80
N LEU A 787 -1.86 -22.13 -41.68
CA LEU A 787 -0.91 -21.05 -41.45
C LEU A 787 -0.41 -21.06 -40.00
N ARG A 788 -1.27 -21.37 -39.03
CA ARG A 788 -0.89 -21.55 -37.62
C ARG A 788 0.09 -22.72 -37.46
N ASP A 789 -0.22 -23.88 -38.03
CA ASP A 789 0.67 -25.04 -38.02
C ASP A 789 2.03 -24.72 -38.65
N ARG A 790 2.04 -23.94 -39.75
CA ARG A 790 3.28 -23.50 -40.40
C ARG A 790 4.07 -22.51 -39.54
N CYS A 791 3.41 -21.57 -38.87
CA CYS A 791 4.07 -20.66 -37.94
C CYS A 791 4.67 -21.44 -36.76
N GLU A 792 3.91 -22.36 -36.15
CA GLU A 792 4.40 -23.23 -35.09
C GLU A 792 5.58 -24.09 -35.56
N HIS A 793 5.54 -24.61 -36.79
CA HIS A 793 6.64 -25.38 -37.35
C HIS A 793 7.90 -24.52 -37.60
N LEU A 794 7.74 -23.29 -38.10
CA LEU A 794 8.85 -22.36 -38.29
C LEU A 794 9.46 -21.91 -36.96
N GLU A 795 8.62 -21.69 -35.94
CA GLU A 795 9.08 -21.40 -34.58
C GLU A 795 9.82 -22.58 -33.97
N GLN A 796 9.34 -23.80 -34.18
CA GLN A 796 10.04 -25.03 -33.79
C GLN A 796 11.39 -25.13 -34.50
N GLN A 797 11.44 -24.96 -35.82
CA GLN A 797 12.71 -24.97 -36.58
C GLN A 797 13.67 -23.88 -36.10
N LEU A 798 13.18 -22.68 -35.81
CA LEU A 798 14.01 -21.60 -35.28
C LEU A 798 14.52 -21.93 -33.88
N SER A 799 13.69 -22.55 -33.03
CA SER A 799 14.12 -23.01 -31.71
C SER A 799 15.14 -24.15 -31.79
N GLU A 800 14.98 -25.07 -32.74
CA GLU A 800 15.90 -26.18 -32.99
C GLU A 800 17.23 -25.68 -33.56
N GLU A 801 17.20 -24.75 -34.51
CA GLU A 801 18.40 -24.07 -35.02
C GLU A 801 19.09 -23.27 -33.93
N ARG A 802 18.36 -22.57 -33.05
CA ARG A 802 18.97 -21.89 -31.88
C ARG A 802 19.66 -22.88 -30.95
N ILE A 803 19.04 -24.02 -30.66
CA ILE A 803 19.64 -25.07 -29.83
C ILE A 803 20.84 -25.73 -30.55
N ASN A 804 20.77 -25.89 -31.87
CA ASN A 804 21.86 -26.42 -32.69
C ASN A 804 23.05 -25.44 -32.74
N TRP A 805 22.78 -24.14 -32.83
CA TRP A 805 23.79 -23.09 -32.72
C TRP A 805 24.41 -23.01 -31.32
N MET A 806 23.66 -23.25 -30.25
CA MET A 806 24.24 -23.42 -28.91
C MET A 806 25.18 -24.63 -28.83
N ASN A 807 24.81 -25.75 -29.48
CA ASN A 807 25.67 -26.93 -29.52
C ASN A 807 26.93 -26.76 -30.38
N LEU A 808 26.87 -26.02 -31.50
CA LEU A 808 28.04 -25.75 -32.36
C LEU A 808 28.93 -24.61 -31.85
N SER A 809 28.41 -23.69 -31.02
CA SER A 809 29.12 -22.50 -30.55
C SER A 809 29.90 -22.71 -29.23
N SER A 810 30.27 -23.95 -28.89
CA SER A 810 31.25 -24.20 -27.83
C SER A 810 32.64 -24.48 -28.42
N PRO A 811 33.51 -23.47 -28.61
CA PRO A 811 34.91 -23.66 -28.92
C PRO A 811 35.73 -23.80 -27.62
N THR A 812 35.44 -24.80 -26.79
CA THR A 812 36.35 -25.20 -25.70
C THR A 812 36.07 -26.65 -25.28
N SER A 813 36.42 -27.60 -26.13
CA SER A 813 36.84 -28.93 -25.63
C SER A 813 37.68 -29.66 -26.67
N MET A 814 38.89 -29.16 -26.90
CA MET A 814 39.98 -30.06 -27.23
C MET A 814 40.40 -30.76 -25.94
N GLY A 815 39.90 -31.99 -25.75
CA GLY A 815 40.51 -32.95 -24.84
C GLY A 815 39.62 -33.50 -23.73
N ARG A 816 38.64 -34.35 -24.08
CA ARG A 816 38.47 -35.66 -23.39
C ARG A 816 37.53 -36.58 -24.17
N ASP A 817 37.90 -37.86 -24.21
CA ASP A 817 37.23 -38.96 -24.91
C ASP A 817 35.71 -39.12 -24.62
N PRO A 818 34.93 -39.68 -25.57
CA PRO A 818 33.48 -39.53 -25.68
C PRO A 818 32.65 -40.69 -25.12
N THR A 819 33.04 -41.33 -24.01
CA THR A 819 32.44 -42.63 -23.66
C THR A 819 31.71 -42.73 -22.33
N LEU A 820 31.40 -41.64 -21.63
CA LEU A 820 30.59 -41.70 -20.41
C LEU A 820 29.74 -40.43 -20.21
N GLU A 821 28.82 -40.12 -21.11
CA GLU A 821 27.60 -39.43 -20.63
C GLU A 821 26.84 -40.46 -19.80
N THR A 822 26.88 -40.28 -18.49
CA THR A 822 26.25 -41.16 -17.52
C THR A 822 24.77 -41.30 -17.86
N THR A 823 24.24 -42.53 -17.82
CA THR A 823 22.81 -42.83 -18.00
C THR A 823 21.91 -41.92 -17.16
N SER A 824 22.41 -41.40 -16.04
CA SER A 824 21.77 -40.39 -15.20
C SER A 824 21.53 -39.05 -15.92
N THR A 825 22.51 -38.52 -16.67
CA THR A 825 22.33 -37.28 -17.44
C THR A 825 21.40 -37.48 -18.64
N MET A 826 21.43 -38.65 -19.31
CA MET A 826 20.45 -39.00 -20.34
C MET A 826 19.02 -39.13 -19.77
N VAL A 827 18.86 -39.71 -18.58
CA VAL A 827 17.56 -39.85 -17.92
C VAL A 827 17.03 -38.48 -17.49
N LEU A 828 17.86 -37.62 -16.90
CA LEU A 828 17.46 -36.25 -16.56
C LEU A 828 17.11 -35.42 -17.79
N LYS A 829 17.88 -35.56 -18.88
CA LYS A 829 17.59 -34.92 -20.17
C LYS A 829 16.30 -35.45 -20.79
N ASN A 830 15.99 -36.74 -20.63
CA ASN A 830 14.75 -37.34 -21.10
C ASN A 830 13.54 -36.96 -20.24
N GLU A 831 13.70 -36.88 -18.92
CA GLU A 831 12.67 -36.41 -17.98
C GLU A 831 12.39 -34.92 -18.18
N PHE A 832 13.42 -34.09 -18.42
CA PHE A 832 13.23 -32.68 -18.77
C PHE A 832 12.51 -32.51 -20.12
N LYS A 833 12.91 -33.29 -21.13
CA LYS A 833 12.20 -33.32 -22.43
C LYS A 833 10.77 -33.86 -22.32
N LYS A 834 10.50 -34.73 -21.36
CA LYS A 834 9.16 -35.27 -21.09
C LYS A 834 8.31 -34.22 -20.37
N MET A 835 8.84 -33.61 -19.31
CA MET A 835 8.22 -32.49 -18.61
C MET A 835 7.85 -31.36 -19.60
N MET A 836 8.77 -30.95 -20.47
CA MET A 836 8.52 -29.90 -21.46
C MET A 836 7.51 -30.30 -22.55
N ARG A 837 7.30 -31.60 -22.80
CA ARG A 837 6.23 -32.09 -23.69
C ARG A 837 4.89 -32.14 -22.96
N ASP A 838 4.90 -32.58 -21.71
CA ASP A 838 3.71 -32.68 -20.86
C ASP A 838 3.13 -31.29 -20.55
N THR A 839 3.97 -30.30 -20.25
CA THR A 839 3.53 -28.90 -20.07
C THR A 839 2.92 -28.32 -21.34
N ARG A 840 3.50 -28.58 -22.52
CA ARG A 840 2.94 -28.13 -23.80
C ARG A 840 1.59 -28.81 -24.10
N ASN A 841 1.50 -30.12 -23.85
CA ASN A 841 0.26 -30.86 -24.04
C ASN A 841 -0.85 -30.39 -23.10
N GLU A 842 -0.52 -30.05 -21.85
CA GLU A 842 -1.48 -29.54 -20.88
C GLU A 842 -1.97 -28.14 -21.26
N ASN A 843 -1.07 -27.25 -21.67
CA ASN A 843 -1.44 -25.93 -22.21
C ASN A 843 -2.32 -26.06 -23.46
N MET A 844 -2.06 -27.03 -24.33
CA MET A 844 -2.90 -27.28 -25.50
C MET A 844 -4.28 -27.86 -25.16
N LYS A 845 -4.41 -28.64 -24.08
CA LYS A 845 -5.72 -29.08 -23.57
C LYS A 845 -6.51 -27.91 -23.00
N ILE A 846 -5.88 -27.03 -22.23
CA ILE A 846 -6.52 -25.83 -21.67
C ILE A 846 -7.05 -24.96 -22.81
N LEU A 847 -6.24 -24.73 -23.84
CA LEU A 847 -6.66 -23.95 -25.01
C LEU A 847 -7.84 -24.59 -25.76
N LYS A 848 -7.85 -25.93 -25.91
CA LYS A 848 -8.98 -26.64 -26.54
C LYS A 848 -10.25 -26.58 -25.71
N ALA A 849 -10.14 -26.70 -24.39
CA ALA A 849 -11.28 -26.57 -23.47
C ALA A 849 -11.87 -25.16 -23.53
N GLU A 850 -11.01 -24.14 -23.56
CA GLU A 850 -11.44 -22.74 -23.72
C GLU A 850 -12.14 -22.51 -25.07
N GLN A 851 -11.63 -23.08 -26.16
CA GLN A 851 -12.27 -22.99 -27.47
C GLN A 851 -13.62 -23.72 -27.53
N GLU A 852 -13.77 -24.85 -26.84
CA GLU A 852 -15.04 -25.59 -26.75
C GLU A 852 -16.07 -24.83 -25.92
N GLU A 853 -15.67 -24.17 -24.82
CA GLU A 853 -16.53 -23.27 -24.06
C GLU A 853 -16.95 -22.05 -24.90
N ARG A 854 -16.02 -21.44 -25.65
CA ARG A 854 -16.37 -20.35 -26.58
C ARG A 854 -17.40 -20.81 -27.62
N ARG A 855 -17.23 -21.98 -28.23
CA ARG A 855 -18.23 -22.56 -29.15
C ARG A 855 -19.57 -22.83 -28.48
N ARG A 856 -19.59 -23.28 -27.23
CA ARG A 856 -20.80 -23.51 -26.45
C ARG A 856 -21.56 -22.19 -26.20
N ILE A 857 -20.83 -21.14 -25.80
CA ILE A 857 -21.39 -19.80 -25.55
C ILE A 857 -21.90 -19.19 -26.85
N GLU A 858 -21.16 -19.31 -27.96
CA GLU A 858 -21.62 -18.88 -29.28
C GLU A 858 -22.89 -19.62 -29.72
N GLY A 859 -22.98 -20.93 -29.43
CA GLY A 859 -24.19 -21.72 -29.66
C GLY A 859 -25.39 -21.17 -28.89
N LEU A 860 -25.23 -20.89 -27.60
CA LEU A 860 -26.26 -20.28 -26.75
C LEU A 860 -26.63 -18.86 -27.21
N LEU A 861 -25.67 -18.06 -27.66
CA LEU A 861 -25.94 -16.75 -28.23
C LEU A 861 -26.72 -16.85 -29.55
N ARG A 862 -26.45 -17.86 -30.38
CA ARG A 862 -27.22 -18.13 -31.60
C ARG A 862 -28.65 -18.58 -31.28
N THR A 863 -28.86 -19.43 -30.27
CA THR A 863 -30.22 -19.83 -29.86
C THR A 863 -30.98 -18.66 -29.27
N LEU A 864 -30.36 -17.86 -28.39
CA LEU A 864 -30.97 -16.65 -27.84
C LEU A 864 -31.30 -15.62 -28.93
N ARG A 865 -30.43 -15.43 -29.93
CA ARG A 865 -30.73 -14.59 -31.09
C ARG A 865 -31.88 -15.13 -31.93
N LYS A 866 -31.99 -16.45 -32.08
CA LYS A 866 -33.08 -17.11 -32.81
C LYS A 866 -34.41 -17.00 -32.07
N GLU A 867 -34.41 -17.19 -30.75
CA GLU A 867 -35.58 -17.01 -29.88
C GLU A 867 -36.03 -15.54 -29.86
N HIS A 868 -35.08 -14.61 -29.78
CA HIS A 868 -35.37 -13.18 -29.87
C HIS A 868 -35.96 -12.79 -31.24
N ALA A 869 -35.47 -13.39 -32.34
CA ALA A 869 -36.05 -13.19 -33.68
C ALA A 869 -37.47 -13.82 -33.81
N GLN A 870 -37.73 -14.97 -33.17
CA GLN A 870 -39.06 -15.59 -33.13
C GLN A 870 -40.06 -14.80 -32.29
N LEU A 871 -39.62 -14.17 -31.21
CA LEU A 871 -40.45 -13.32 -30.34
C LEU A 871 -40.76 -11.95 -30.94
N THR A 872 -39.87 -11.42 -31.80
CA THR A 872 -40.00 -10.05 -32.35
C THR A 872 -40.60 -10.00 -33.75
N GLY A 873 -40.75 -11.13 -34.44
CA GLY A 873 -41.45 -11.22 -35.73
C GLY A 873 -40.85 -10.37 -36.87
N LYS A 874 -39.64 -9.82 -36.69
CA LYS A 874 -38.94 -9.02 -37.70
C LYS A 874 -37.70 -9.76 -38.19
N PRO A 875 -37.53 -9.99 -39.50
CA PRO A 875 -36.28 -10.49 -40.05
C PRO A 875 -35.26 -9.34 -39.99
N ASN A 876 -34.15 -9.52 -39.28
CA ASN A 876 -33.08 -8.52 -39.24
C ASN A 876 -32.04 -8.82 -40.35
N PRO A 877 -31.48 -7.79 -40.99
CA PRO A 877 -30.73 -7.92 -42.22
C PRO A 877 -29.32 -8.43 -41.98
N SER A 878 -28.83 -9.24 -42.92
CA SER A 878 -27.44 -9.70 -43.00
C SER A 878 -26.45 -8.54 -42.89
N PRO A 879 -25.27 -8.75 -42.27
CA PRO A 879 -24.22 -7.74 -42.31
C PRO A 879 -23.65 -7.70 -43.73
N ALA A 880 -24.10 -6.71 -44.49
CA ALA A 880 -23.40 -6.25 -45.67
C ALA A 880 -21.97 -5.87 -45.25
N GLY A 881 -21.00 -6.61 -45.80
CA GLY A 881 -19.61 -6.20 -45.74
C GLY A 881 -19.41 -4.87 -46.46
N THR A 882 -18.29 -4.22 -46.17
CA THR A 882 -17.57 -3.25 -47.04
C THR A 882 -16.43 -2.61 -46.23
N PRO A 883 -15.40 -2.04 -46.87
CA PRO A 883 -14.45 -2.74 -47.72
C PRO A 883 -13.02 -2.26 -47.41
N LEU A 884 -12.25 -3.10 -46.75
CA LEU A 884 -10.89 -3.51 -47.12
C LEU A 884 -10.54 -4.69 -46.21
#